data_AF-A0A239QTQ3-F1
#
_entry.id   AF-A0A239QTQ3-F1
#
_cell.length_a   1.000
_cell.length_b   1.000
_cell.length_c   1.000
_cell.angle_alpha   90.00
_cell.angle_beta   90.00
_cell.angle_gamma   90.00
#
_symmetry.space_group_name_H-M   'P 1'
#
loop_
_entity.id
_entity.type
_entity.pdbx_description
1 polymer ?
#
loop_
_entity_poly.entity_id
_entity_poly.type
_entity_poly.pdbx_seq_one_letter_code
_entity_poly.pdbx_strand_id
1 'polypeptide(L)'
;MPHVLEETGRETIPQKTYDVALLGWWYGKNYGSILTYYGLHQAITDLGHSVLMVHEPLGYNGYRVDWPDDIISLKFARRVGYDYTEQAHFSKLASLNNVARTFVVGSDQLWNPLIGRVNDDLFLDFVAPDRSRVSYGTSFGNRGTDKFSAPFVIKHAPNLQQFKAVSVRESYAIDTAREIFGVNASLVVDPVFLLPRNHYENLASRATVAPSGAYLAVFLLDPTAEKKAAAQAIADKLNFEKILVIPNPDNGRDTVTSLFADDPRAEILAEDSPENFLRAYRDSGYVVTDSFHGSAFATIFEKPFSSIYNTKRGADRFQYLMDSLGFGESRRVFETDSAQVIAANPNVSRDIDFTTARAYIESGRASSMDWLAHALDPTTTGTAALPPEQRPTLPTGTARAPQSFDLIAPTFTASTESWRISPRQKNTRLRVMRGGAILGNLVWTDLPEALRRGATYELKLDWTPTTTTRAINLHFRNPETGRFRVIGKIEMPERTGTARTDTVIFRAPEAGLSQFMLGAIHFEGRRGGAEIRRIIVNELPAGTATPAPRANATPAKGFAGEAHALNRADAERQIRSFNHARSADGDAGARARMIFHAHAIEKGLSRSNFRAGFGKIAVPGLAKEMNAWLAAGRDTEDSFLQSSAAVMKTYFDRHATLKKDVSEYRKLFSPAARDLIDNCTHHEGGVLPASQIREIPGAGESDRSFMEVMYGRRSVREFTREPVSDEQIARAVQIAMQAPSVCNRQGARVHQFEDPQIIKAVLEIQGGFSGYQMPPRLLLITADLDAFLFAPERNQPFVDGGLFMMSLLLGLTHVGLGSCSLNTAMGTKKENAVREIISIPDHEVFICFVAVGHYEQSVLVPRSKRTDLEQVLVRHRKG
;
A
#
# COMPACT_ATOMS: atom_id res chain seq x y z
N MET A 1 2.03 44.05 -27.00
CA MET A 1 1.14 44.41 -28.11
C MET A 1 1.64 43.70 -29.37
N PRO A 2 0.73 43.25 -30.24
CA PRO A 2 0.93 42.10 -31.13
C PRO A 2 1.29 42.54 -32.55
N HIS A 3 1.91 41.65 -33.32
CA HIS A 3 1.75 41.65 -34.77
C HIS A 3 1.34 40.26 -35.26
N VAL A 4 0.20 40.31 -35.93
CA VAL A 4 -0.53 39.28 -36.64
C VAL A 4 0.31 38.72 -37.79
N LEU A 5 0.23 37.41 -38.01
CA LEU A 5 0.40 36.83 -39.34
C LEU A 5 -0.90 36.07 -39.68
N GLU A 6 -1.55 36.59 -40.71
CA GLU A 6 -2.76 36.06 -41.32
C GLU A 6 -2.53 34.71 -41.99
N GLU A 7 -3.64 33.98 -42.07
CA GLU A 7 -3.85 32.72 -42.75
C GLU A 7 -3.42 32.77 -44.22
N THR A 8 -2.71 31.73 -44.65
CA THR A 8 -2.74 31.30 -46.06
C THR A 8 -3.03 29.81 -46.12
N GLY A 9 -4.17 29.51 -46.76
CA GLY A 9 -4.67 28.22 -47.23
C GLY A 9 -3.82 26.98 -46.98
N ARG A 10 -4.31 26.12 -46.08
CA ARG A 10 -4.12 24.69 -46.21
C ARG A 10 -5.45 24.09 -46.62
N GLU A 11 -5.46 23.47 -47.79
CA GLU A 11 -6.47 22.49 -48.17
C GLU A 11 -6.74 21.59 -46.95
N THR A 12 -7.99 21.57 -46.49
CA THR A 12 -8.44 20.70 -45.42
C THR A 12 -8.29 19.26 -45.92
N ILE A 13 -7.20 18.60 -45.54
CA ILE A 13 -7.07 17.15 -45.67
C ILE A 13 -8.31 16.55 -44.99
N PRO A 14 -9.14 15.75 -45.69
CA PRO A 14 -10.32 15.15 -45.09
C PRO A 14 -9.89 14.36 -43.86
N GLN A 15 -10.42 14.74 -42.68
CA GLN A 15 -10.15 14.03 -41.45
C GLN A 15 -10.73 12.61 -41.60
N LYS A 16 -9.89 11.58 -41.54
CA LYS A 16 -10.31 10.18 -41.69
C LYS A 16 -11.43 9.89 -40.66
N THR A 17 -12.60 9.50 -41.16
CA THR A 17 -13.75 9.14 -40.33
C THR A 17 -13.77 7.64 -40.08
N TYR A 18 -14.26 7.23 -38.92
CA TYR A 18 -14.35 5.86 -38.45
C TYR A 18 -15.80 5.50 -38.11
N ASP A 19 -16.16 4.24 -38.31
CA ASP A 19 -17.48 3.75 -37.90
C ASP A 19 -17.53 3.62 -36.37
N VAL A 20 -16.45 3.11 -35.76
CA VAL A 20 -16.35 2.83 -34.33
C VAL A 20 -15.14 3.49 -33.69
N ALA A 21 -15.33 4.19 -32.58
CA ALA A 21 -14.29 4.56 -31.64
C ALA A 21 -14.32 3.60 -30.43
N LEU A 22 -13.26 2.81 -30.24
CA LEU A 22 -13.17 1.80 -29.19
C LEU A 22 -12.35 2.33 -28.00
N LEU A 23 -13.01 2.44 -26.84
CA LEU A 23 -12.42 2.87 -25.57
C LEU A 23 -12.13 1.67 -24.67
N GLY A 24 -11.02 1.76 -23.93
CA GLY A 24 -10.65 0.76 -22.95
C GLY A 24 -9.16 0.67 -22.69
N TRP A 25 -8.70 -0.31 -21.92
CA TRP A 25 -7.29 -0.40 -21.48
C TRP A 25 -6.36 -1.16 -22.44
N TRP A 26 -6.58 -1.04 -23.76
CA TRP A 26 -5.78 -1.70 -24.79
C TRP A 26 -4.29 -1.32 -24.78
N TYR A 27 -3.97 -0.14 -24.25
CA TYR A 27 -2.62 0.38 -24.04
C TYR A 27 -1.92 -0.17 -22.78
N GLY A 28 -2.57 -1.00 -21.96
CA GLY A 28 -1.97 -1.54 -20.74
C GLY A 28 -0.82 -2.53 -21.00
N LYS A 29 0.15 -2.62 -20.06
CA LYS A 29 1.24 -3.61 -20.07
C LYS A 29 0.74 -4.98 -19.55
N ASN A 30 -0.26 -5.57 -20.20
CA ASN A 30 -0.85 -6.84 -19.78
C ASN A 30 -1.29 -7.66 -21.02
N TYR A 31 -0.76 -8.88 -21.19
CA TYR A 31 -1.11 -9.73 -22.34
C TYR A 31 -2.60 -10.00 -22.48
N GLY A 32 -3.28 -10.24 -21.35
CA GLY A 32 -4.72 -10.46 -21.33
C GLY A 32 -5.45 -9.25 -21.90
N SER A 33 -5.18 -8.05 -21.38
CA SER A 33 -5.80 -6.82 -21.89
C SER A 33 -5.49 -6.61 -23.38
N ILE A 34 -4.22 -6.68 -23.79
CA ILE A 34 -3.82 -6.49 -25.20
C ILE A 34 -4.60 -7.44 -26.14
N LEU A 35 -4.69 -8.72 -25.77
CA LEU A 35 -5.34 -9.74 -26.58
C LEU A 35 -6.88 -9.68 -26.53
N THR A 36 -7.47 -9.22 -25.43
CA THR A 36 -8.89 -8.89 -25.34
C THR A 36 -9.26 -7.80 -26.35
N TYR A 37 -8.49 -6.71 -26.40
CA TYR A 37 -8.77 -5.63 -27.35
C TYR A 37 -8.40 -5.99 -28.79
N TYR A 38 -7.46 -6.90 -29.01
CA TYR A 38 -7.24 -7.52 -30.32
C TYR A 38 -8.43 -8.35 -30.78
N GLY A 39 -8.98 -9.19 -29.89
CA GLY A 39 -10.19 -9.96 -30.16
C GLY A 39 -11.36 -9.06 -30.56
N LEU A 40 -11.61 -8.01 -29.78
CA LEU A 40 -12.71 -7.08 -30.03
C LEU A 40 -12.49 -6.22 -31.29
N HIS A 41 -11.30 -5.64 -31.47
CA HIS A 41 -10.98 -4.85 -32.67
C HIS A 41 -11.17 -5.68 -33.94
N GLN A 42 -10.61 -6.90 -33.97
CA GLN A 42 -10.71 -7.77 -35.13
C GLN A 42 -12.15 -8.20 -35.39
N ALA A 43 -12.92 -8.55 -34.36
CA ALA A 43 -14.34 -8.89 -34.51
C ALA A 43 -15.17 -7.75 -35.12
N ILE A 44 -14.91 -6.51 -34.71
CA ILE A 44 -15.58 -5.32 -35.28
C ILE A 44 -15.14 -5.10 -36.74
N THR A 45 -13.86 -5.31 -37.03
CA THR A 45 -13.30 -5.18 -38.39
C THR A 45 -13.85 -6.27 -39.33
N ASP A 46 -14.00 -7.50 -38.83
CA ASP A 46 -14.55 -8.64 -39.57
C ASP A 46 -16.04 -8.44 -39.91
N LEU A 47 -16.75 -7.62 -39.13
CA LEU A 47 -18.10 -7.13 -39.44
C LEU A 47 -18.13 -5.98 -40.47
N GLY A 48 -16.97 -5.55 -40.96
CA GLY A 48 -16.84 -4.54 -42.01
C GLY A 48 -16.76 -3.09 -41.50
N HIS A 49 -16.55 -2.87 -40.19
CA HIS A 49 -16.46 -1.54 -39.61
C HIS A 49 -15.01 -1.07 -39.45
N SER A 50 -14.76 0.20 -39.77
CA SER A 50 -13.49 0.87 -39.46
C SER A 50 -13.41 1.25 -37.98
N VAL A 51 -12.26 1.01 -37.35
CA VAL A 51 -12.08 1.18 -35.89
C VAL A 51 -10.97 2.19 -35.59
N LEU A 52 -11.27 3.15 -34.71
CA LEU A 52 -10.32 4.03 -34.07
C LEU A 52 -10.14 3.62 -32.61
N MET A 53 -8.96 3.18 -32.23
CA MET A 53 -8.63 2.86 -30.84
C MET A 53 -8.38 4.17 -30.06
N VAL A 54 -9.21 4.46 -29.08
CA VAL A 54 -9.10 5.69 -28.29
C VAL A 54 -8.11 5.47 -27.15
N HIS A 55 -7.04 6.25 -27.12
CA HIS A 55 -6.01 6.16 -26.08
C HIS A 55 -6.50 6.74 -24.74
N GLU A 56 -5.81 6.40 -23.65
CA GLU A 56 -6.09 6.93 -22.31
C GLU A 56 -6.25 8.46 -22.29
N PRO A 57 -7.37 9.02 -21.81
CA PRO A 57 -7.45 10.46 -21.58
C PRO A 57 -6.67 10.89 -20.33
N LEU A 58 -5.91 11.97 -20.46
CA LEU A 58 -5.18 12.63 -19.39
C LEU A 58 -6.06 13.65 -18.64
N GLY A 59 -5.64 14.07 -17.45
CA GLY A 59 -6.23 15.22 -16.74
C GLY A 59 -7.35 14.91 -15.74
N TYR A 60 -7.77 13.65 -15.58
CA TYR A 60 -8.77 13.27 -14.57
C TYR A 60 -8.20 13.27 -13.14
N ASN A 61 -7.38 12.26 -12.82
CA ASN A 61 -6.82 12.04 -11.48
C ASN A 61 -5.42 11.41 -11.58
N GLY A 62 -4.72 11.25 -10.46
CA GLY A 62 -3.35 10.73 -10.42
C GLY A 62 -3.16 9.26 -10.85
N TYR A 63 -4.23 8.55 -11.23
CA TYR A 63 -4.15 7.18 -11.76
C TYR A 63 -4.06 7.10 -13.30
N ARG A 64 -4.34 8.19 -14.01
CA ARG A 64 -4.13 8.31 -15.46
C ARG A 64 -2.68 8.73 -15.70
N VAL A 65 -1.95 7.96 -16.49
CA VAL A 65 -0.50 8.14 -16.68
C VAL A 65 -0.19 8.42 -18.13
N ASP A 66 0.76 9.32 -18.36
CA ASP A 66 1.33 9.51 -19.68
C ASP A 66 2.16 8.27 -20.04
N TRP A 67 1.82 7.65 -21.17
CA TRP A 67 2.36 6.34 -21.54
C TRP A 67 3.51 6.55 -22.52
N PRO A 68 4.69 5.94 -22.28
CA PRO A 68 5.77 5.99 -23.26
C PRO A 68 5.36 5.35 -24.59
N ASP A 69 5.77 5.94 -25.70
CA ASP A 69 5.46 5.46 -27.05
C ASP A 69 6.00 4.05 -27.36
N ASP A 70 6.98 3.58 -26.58
CA ASP A 70 7.70 2.34 -26.80
C ASP A 70 7.23 1.16 -25.92
N ILE A 71 6.10 1.31 -25.23
CA ILE A 71 5.51 0.20 -24.47
C ILE A 71 5.03 -0.93 -25.39
N ILE A 72 4.97 -2.14 -24.82
CA ILE A 72 4.63 -3.38 -25.54
C ILE A 72 3.29 -3.31 -26.30
N SER A 73 2.27 -2.70 -25.70
CA SER A 73 0.92 -2.56 -26.28
C SER A 73 0.91 -1.65 -27.50
N LEU A 74 1.62 -0.51 -27.45
CA LEU A 74 1.74 0.41 -28.59
C LEU A 74 2.60 -0.18 -29.71
N LYS A 75 3.70 -0.87 -29.36
CA LYS A 75 4.50 -1.63 -30.33
C LYS A 75 3.65 -2.70 -31.03
N PHE A 76 2.83 -3.43 -30.27
CA PHE A 76 1.90 -4.41 -30.82
C PHE A 76 0.83 -3.75 -31.71
N ALA A 77 0.18 -2.67 -31.25
CA ALA A 77 -0.83 -1.93 -32.00
C ALA A 77 -0.31 -1.47 -33.38
N ARG A 78 0.93 -0.96 -33.45
CA ARG A 78 1.57 -0.59 -34.72
C ARG A 78 1.82 -1.81 -35.62
N ARG A 79 2.24 -2.96 -35.06
CA ARG A 79 2.47 -4.19 -35.83
C ARG A 79 1.19 -4.79 -36.41
N VAL A 80 0.09 -4.72 -35.67
CA VAL A 80 -1.22 -5.22 -36.15
C VAL A 80 -2.00 -4.19 -36.95
N GLY A 81 -1.50 -2.95 -37.06
CA GLY A 81 -2.04 -1.92 -37.93
C GLY A 81 -3.25 -1.16 -37.36
N TYR A 82 -3.32 -0.95 -36.05
CA TYR A 82 -4.38 -0.12 -35.46
C TYR A 82 -4.22 1.35 -35.85
N ASP A 83 -5.35 1.97 -36.20
CA ASP A 83 -5.51 3.41 -36.09
C ASP A 83 -5.84 3.75 -34.63
N TYR A 84 -5.07 4.64 -34.02
CA TYR A 84 -5.29 5.04 -32.63
C TYR A 84 -5.06 6.55 -32.42
N THR A 85 -5.73 7.11 -31.43
CA THR A 85 -5.55 8.53 -31.07
C THR A 85 -4.24 8.75 -30.32
N GLU A 86 -3.67 9.94 -30.41
CA GLU A 86 -2.68 10.37 -29.42
C GLU A 86 -3.31 10.49 -28.03
N GLN A 87 -2.46 10.53 -27.01
CA GLN A 87 -2.89 10.73 -25.64
C GLN A 87 -3.24 12.21 -25.41
N ALA A 88 -4.52 12.50 -25.15
CA ALA A 88 -5.02 13.87 -25.03
C ALA A 88 -5.71 14.12 -23.69
N HIS A 89 -5.79 15.39 -23.28
CA HIS A 89 -6.57 15.78 -22.10
C HIS A 89 -8.06 15.46 -22.29
N PHE A 90 -8.75 15.01 -21.23
CA PHE A 90 -10.15 14.55 -21.30
C PHE A 90 -11.12 15.58 -21.90
N SER A 91 -10.83 16.88 -21.73
CA SER A 91 -11.61 17.98 -22.34
C SER A 91 -11.61 17.97 -23.87
N LYS A 92 -10.73 17.20 -24.52
CA LYS A 92 -10.67 17.03 -25.97
C LYS A 92 -11.48 15.84 -26.48
N LEU A 93 -11.97 14.94 -25.60
CA LEU A 93 -12.72 13.75 -26.02
C LEU A 93 -13.97 14.08 -26.84
N ALA A 94 -14.64 15.19 -26.53
CA ALA A 94 -15.82 15.64 -27.29
C ALA A 94 -15.52 15.88 -28.79
N SER A 95 -14.27 16.16 -29.17
CA SER A 95 -13.88 16.31 -30.58
C SER A 95 -13.96 15.00 -31.38
N LEU A 96 -13.94 13.84 -30.69
CA LEU A 96 -14.07 12.54 -31.34
C LEU A 96 -15.44 12.35 -32.01
N ASN A 97 -16.48 13.09 -31.59
CA ASN A 97 -17.80 13.07 -32.22
C ASN A 97 -17.77 13.54 -33.69
N ASN A 98 -16.71 14.23 -34.12
CA ASN A 98 -16.50 14.66 -35.51
C ASN A 98 -15.92 13.56 -36.40
N VAL A 99 -15.28 12.55 -35.80
CA VAL A 99 -14.53 11.51 -36.54
C VAL A 99 -15.08 10.11 -36.32
N ALA A 100 -15.99 9.88 -35.36
CA ALA A 100 -16.60 8.58 -35.10
C ALA A 100 -18.12 8.66 -34.94
N ARG A 101 -18.83 7.64 -35.41
CA ARG A 101 -20.30 7.52 -35.31
C ARG A 101 -20.77 6.74 -34.09
N THR A 102 -20.08 5.65 -33.77
CA THR A 102 -20.39 4.77 -32.65
C THR A 102 -19.21 4.72 -31.69
N PHE A 103 -19.49 4.85 -30.39
CA PHE A 103 -18.50 4.73 -29.33
C PHE A 103 -18.73 3.44 -28.56
N VAL A 104 -17.72 2.58 -28.53
CA VAL A 104 -17.77 1.29 -27.84
C VAL A 104 -16.88 1.36 -26.60
N VAL A 105 -17.45 1.09 -25.43
CA VAL A 105 -16.67 0.77 -24.23
C VAL A 105 -16.39 -0.73 -24.24
N GLY A 106 -15.12 -1.12 -24.28
CA GLY A 106 -14.72 -2.51 -24.39
C GLY A 106 -14.91 -3.31 -23.10
N SER A 107 -14.28 -4.49 -23.08
CA SER A 107 -14.26 -5.36 -21.91
C SER A 107 -13.24 -4.86 -20.86
N ASP A 108 -13.08 -5.62 -19.77
CA ASP A 108 -12.38 -5.26 -18.52
C ASP A 108 -13.31 -4.59 -17.47
N GLN A 109 -12.80 -4.37 -16.26
CA GLN A 109 -13.54 -3.81 -15.11
C GLN A 109 -13.73 -2.28 -15.23
N LEU A 110 -14.17 -1.81 -16.39
CA LEU A 110 -14.27 -0.38 -16.73
C LEU A 110 -15.41 0.35 -16.01
N TRP A 111 -16.31 -0.37 -15.34
CA TRP A 111 -17.39 0.19 -14.51
C TRP A 111 -17.27 -0.17 -13.03
N ASN A 112 -16.08 -0.59 -12.58
CA ASN A 112 -15.81 -0.87 -11.18
C ASN A 112 -15.31 0.39 -10.44
N PRO A 113 -16.11 1.01 -9.54
CA PRO A 113 -15.72 2.25 -8.84
C PRO A 113 -14.54 2.06 -7.88
N LEU A 114 -14.15 0.82 -7.57
CA LEU A 114 -13.00 0.53 -6.71
C LEU A 114 -11.67 0.65 -7.45
N ILE A 115 -11.69 0.81 -8.78
CA ILE A 115 -10.49 1.02 -9.58
C ILE A 115 -10.33 2.51 -9.83
N GLY A 116 -9.27 3.12 -9.28
CA GLY A 116 -9.03 4.57 -9.38
C GLY A 116 -8.86 5.12 -10.81
N ARG A 117 -8.64 4.24 -11.79
CA ARG A 117 -8.58 4.58 -13.23
C ARG A 117 -9.97 4.77 -13.86
N VAL A 118 -11.06 4.29 -13.22
CA VAL A 118 -12.43 4.45 -13.73
C VAL A 118 -12.92 5.88 -13.52
N ASN A 119 -13.22 6.57 -14.63
CA ASN A 119 -13.71 7.95 -14.66
C ASN A 119 -14.84 8.09 -15.72
N ASP A 120 -15.30 9.32 -15.93
CA ASP A 120 -16.51 9.63 -16.69
C ASP A 120 -16.46 9.20 -18.17
N ASP A 121 -15.26 9.19 -18.77
CA ASP A 121 -15.01 8.76 -20.14
C ASP A 121 -15.47 7.32 -20.39
N LEU A 122 -15.32 6.43 -19.40
CA LEU A 122 -15.74 5.02 -19.50
C LEU A 122 -17.26 4.84 -19.43
N PHE A 123 -17.99 5.91 -19.16
CA PHE A 123 -19.45 5.99 -19.25
C PHE A 123 -19.91 6.79 -20.47
N LEU A 124 -18.98 7.20 -21.34
CA LEU A 124 -19.26 7.94 -22.58
C LEU A 124 -20.04 9.25 -22.37
N ASP A 125 -19.70 9.98 -21.31
CA ASP A 125 -20.36 11.25 -20.94
C ASP A 125 -20.16 12.38 -21.97
N PHE A 126 -19.07 12.31 -22.74
CA PHE A 126 -18.71 13.28 -23.79
C PHE A 126 -19.37 13.00 -25.16
N VAL A 127 -20.06 11.87 -25.31
CA VAL A 127 -20.64 11.46 -26.61
C VAL A 127 -21.92 12.25 -26.90
N ALA A 128 -22.04 12.77 -28.12
CA ALA A 128 -23.17 13.59 -28.53
C ALA A 128 -24.47 12.76 -28.66
N PRO A 129 -25.66 13.37 -28.48
CA PRO A 129 -26.93 12.64 -28.53
C PRO A 129 -27.25 11.95 -29.87
N ASP A 130 -26.66 12.42 -30.98
CA ASP A 130 -26.82 11.87 -32.33
C ASP A 130 -25.74 10.82 -32.68
N ARG A 131 -24.99 10.34 -31.67
CA ARG A 131 -23.98 9.30 -31.79
C ARG A 131 -24.39 8.08 -30.97
N SER A 132 -23.98 6.90 -31.42
CA SER A 132 -24.32 5.65 -30.74
C SER A 132 -23.34 5.34 -29.62
N ARG A 133 -23.87 4.88 -28.47
CA ARG A 133 -23.10 4.39 -27.32
C ARG A 133 -23.35 2.89 -27.16
N VAL A 134 -22.30 2.09 -27.12
CA VAL A 134 -22.36 0.63 -27.00
C VAL A 134 -21.35 0.15 -25.96
N SER A 135 -21.66 -0.90 -25.22
CA SER A 135 -20.68 -1.60 -24.39
C SER A 135 -20.52 -3.05 -24.84
N TYR A 136 -19.29 -3.55 -24.94
CA TYR A 136 -19.03 -4.95 -25.24
C TYR A 136 -18.35 -5.65 -24.05
N GLY A 137 -19.08 -6.54 -23.37
CA GLY A 137 -18.54 -7.36 -22.29
C GLY A 137 -17.91 -6.56 -21.15
N THR A 138 -18.41 -5.36 -20.88
CA THR A 138 -17.87 -4.44 -19.87
C THR A 138 -18.24 -4.93 -18.48
N SER A 139 -17.27 -5.00 -17.57
CA SER A 139 -17.45 -5.60 -16.25
C SER A 139 -17.61 -4.53 -15.17
N PHE A 140 -18.55 -4.80 -14.25
CA PHE A 140 -18.72 -4.05 -13.01
C PHE A 140 -17.72 -4.49 -11.91
N GLY A 141 -16.88 -5.50 -12.16
CA GLY A 141 -16.02 -6.14 -11.15
C GLY A 141 -16.80 -7.02 -10.17
N ASN A 142 -16.14 -7.51 -9.11
CA ASN A 142 -16.65 -8.55 -8.18
C ASN A 142 -18.11 -8.37 -7.75
N ARG A 143 -18.82 -9.48 -7.52
CA ARG A 143 -20.23 -9.49 -7.11
C ARG A 143 -20.52 -8.57 -5.92
N GLY A 144 -21.70 -7.97 -5.91
CA GLY A 144 -22.16 -7.08 -4.85
C GLY A 144 -22.32 -5.64 -5.31
N THR A 145 -23.34 -4.98 -4.76
CA THR A 145 -23.76 -3.63 -5.16
C THR A 145 -23.27 -2.54 -4.19
N ASP A 146 -22.77 -2.91 -3.01
CA ASP A 146 -22.25 -2.01 -1.96
C ASP A 146 -21.14 -1.06 -2.43
N LYS A 147 -20.41 -1.45 -3.48
CA LYS A 147 -19.35 -0.63 -4.09
C LYS A 147 -19.90 0.61 -4.82
N PHE A 148 -21.17 0.61 -5.22
CA PHE A 148 -21.80 1.71 -5.94
C PHE A 148 -22.42 2.70 -4.96
N SER A 149 -21.69 3.76 -4.63
CA SER A 149 -22.23 4.85 -3.81
C SER A 149 -23.38 5.58 -4.54
N ALA A 150 -24.34 6.14 -3.80
CA ALA A 150 -25.44 6.90 -4.40
C ALA A 150 -24.96 8.04 -5.33
N PRO A 151 -23.93 8.85 -4.99
CA PRO A 151 -23.39 9.85 -5.91
C PRO A 151 -22.84 9.25 -7.21
N PHE A 152 -22.20 8.08 -7.13
CA PHE A 152 -21.69 7.37 -8.30
C PHE A 152 -22.85 6.92 -9.21
N VAL A 153 -23.89 6.32 -8.64
CA VAL A 153 -25.08 5.87 -9.40
C VAL A 153 -25.81 7.06 -10.02
N ILE A 154 -26.06 8.13 -9.26
CA ILE A 154 -26.72 9.36 -9.74
C ILE A 154 -25.97 9.96 -10.93
N LYS A 155 -24.64 9.96 -10.88
CA LYS A 155 -23.82 10.52 -11.96
C LYS A 155 -23.83 9.64 -13.21
N HIS A 156 -23.66 8.33 -13.06
CA HIS A 156 -23.36 7.45 -14.19
C HIS A 156 -24.58 6.74 -14.78
N ALA A 157 -25.62 6.44 -14.00
CA ALA A 157 -26.82 5.78 -14.52
C ALA A 157 -27.50 6.55 -15.67
N PRO A 158 -27.63 7.90 -15.64
CA PRO A 158 -28.14 8.65 -16.78
C PRO A 158 -27.29 8.49 -18.05
N ASN A 159 -25.99 8.24 -17.93
CA ASN A 159 -25.11 7.99 -19.07
C ASN A 159 -25.30 6.57 -19.61
N LEU A 160 -25.35 5.53 -18.76
CA LEU A 160 -25.63 4.15 -19.20
C LEU A 160 -27.00 4.05 -19.88
N GLN A 161 -28.00 4.79 -19.40
CA GLN A 161 -29.35 4.80 -19.98
C GLN A 161 -29.40 5.40 -21.39
N GLN A 162 -28.35 6.12 -21.82
CA GLN A 162 -28.23 6.58 -23.19
C GLN A 162 -27.49 5.59 -24.10
N PHE A 163 -27.09 4.42 -23.59
CA PHE A 163 -26.51 3.38 -24.43
C PHE A 163 -27.60 2.79 -25.32
N LYS A 164 -27.26 2.61 -26.59
CA LYS A 164 -28.09 1.87 -27.56
C LYS A 164 -28.17 0.41 -27.15
N ALA A 165 -27.04 -0.17 -26.75
CA ALA A 165 -26.93 -1.57 -26.35
C ALA A 165 -25.83 -1.73 -25.28
N VAL A 166 -26.12 -2.55 -24.26
CA VAL A 166 -25.18 -2.87 -23.18
C VAL A 166 -24.98 -4.38 -23.16
N SER A 167 -23.73 -4.82 -23.12
CA SER A 167 -23.39 -6.20 -22.79
C SER A 167 -22.34 -6.28 -21.70
N VAL A 168 -22.43 -7.38 -20.95
CA VAL A 168 -21.58 -7.74 -19.82
C VAL A 168 -21.08 -9.18 -20.00
N ARG A 169 -19.96 -9.54 -19.37
CA ARG A 169 -19.36 -10.89 -19.52
C ARG A 169 -19.61 -11.82 -18.33
N GLU A 170 -20.24 -11.32 -17.28
CA GLU A 170 -20.60 -12.10 -16.09
C GLU A 170 -22.13 -12.09 -15.89
N SER A 171 -22.74 -13.24 -15.60
CA SER A 171 -24.20 -13.32 -15.50
C SER A 171 -24.80 -12.42 -14.40
N TYR A 172 -24.15 -12.30 -13.24
CA TYR A 172 -24.61 -11.41 -12.16
C TYR A 172 -24.56 -9.92 -12.53
N ALA A 173 -23.77 -9.55 -13.53
CA ALA A 173 -23.65 -8.16 -13.98
C ALA A 173 -24.91 -7.71 -14.73
N ILE A 174 -25.73 -8.65 -15.24
CA ILE A 174 -27.04 -8.36 -15.85
C ILE A 174 -27.98 -7.76 -14.80
N ASP A 175 -28.08 -8.43 -13.64
CA ASP A 175 -28.90 -7.93 -12.53
C ASP A 175 -28.36 -6.60 -12.02
N THR A 176 -27.03 -6.44 -11.93
CA THR A 176 -26.41 -5.16 -11.54
C THR A 176 -26.78 -4.02 -12.50
N ALA A 177 -26.73 -4.27 -13.81
CA ALA A 177 -27.08 -3.30 -14.84
C ALA A 177 -28.57 -2.88 -14.73
N ARG A 178 -29.45 -3.84 -14.53
CA ARG A 178 -30.89 -3.63 -14.41
C ARG A 178 -31.25 -2.90 -13.10
N GLU A 179 -30.78 -3.40 -11.98
CA GLU A 179 -31.23 -3.00 -10.63
C GLU A 179 -30.56 -1.73 -10.11
N ILE A 180 -29.34 -1.43 -10.56
CA ILE A 180 -28.60 -0.24 -10.10
C ILE A 180 -28.63 0.88 -11.14
N PHE A 181 -28.43 0.56 -12.41
CA PHE A 181 -28.27 1.56 -13.46
C PHE A 181 -29.51 1.72 -14.36
N GLY A 182 -30.50 0.83 -14.23
CA GLY A 182 -31.75 0.91 -14.98
C GLY A 182 -31.59 0.60 -16.46
N VAL A 183 -30.67 -0.31 -16.80
CA VAL A 183 -30.42 -0.74 -18.18
C VAL A 183 -30.48 -2.25 -18.34
N ASN A 184 -31.05 -2.71 -19.44
CA ASN A 184 -30.94 -4.09 -19.90
C ASN A 184 -29.53 -4.35 -20.41
N ALA A 185 -28.97 -5.50 -20.00
CA ALA A 185 -27.69 -5.97 -20.48
C ALA A 185 -27.80 -7.41 -21.00
N SER A 186 -27.09 -7.70 -22.08
CA SER A 186 -26.94 -9.08 -22.61
C SER A 186 -25.65 -9.71 -22.11
N LEU A 187 -25.68 -11.03 -21.87
CA LEU A 187 -24.46 -11.79 -21.58
C LEU A 187 -23.74 -12.10 -22.89
N VAL A 188 -22.45 -11.77 -22.97
CA VAL A 188 -21.56 -12.10 -24.09
C VAL A 188 -20.31 -12.81 -23.60
N VAL A 189 -19.61 -13.51 -24.50
CA VAL A 189 -18.31 -14.09 -24.17
C VAL A 189 -17.23 -13.01 -24.06
N ASP A 190 -16.18 -13.30 -23.28
CA ASP A 190 -14.98 -12.45 -23.24
C ASP A 190 -14.41 -12.29 -24.66
N PRO A 191 -13.94 -11.08 -25.06
CA PRO A 191 -13.42 -10.84 -26.40
C PRO A 191 -12.33 -11.82 -26.89
N VAL A 192 -11.59 -12.48 -26.00
CA VAL A 192 -10.62 -13.51 -26.42
C VAL A 192 -11.28 -14.75 -27.05
N PHE A 193 -12.59 -14.93 -26.88
CA PHE A 193 -13.36 -16.02 -27.49
C PHE A 193 -14.10 -15.59 -28.77
N LEU A 194 -14.14 -14.29 -29.09
CA LEU A 194 -14.79 -13.78 -30.31
C LEU A 194 -14.12 -14.28 -31.58
N LEU A 195 -12.81 -14.49 -31.55
CA LEU A 195 -12.07 -14.98 -32.70
C LEU A 195 -11.98 -16.51 -32.70
N PRO A 196 -12.00 -17.13 -33.89
CA PRO A 196 -11.66 -18.53 -34.01
C PRO A 196 -10.18 -18.77 -33.68
N ARG A 197 -9.86 -20.00 -33.26
CA ARG A 197 -8.51 -20.42 -32.81
C ARG A 197 -7.41 -20.08 -33.83
N ASN A 198 -7.70 -20.22 -35.12
CA ASN A 198 -6.76 -19.94 -36.21
C ASN A 198 -6.25 -18.49 -36.23
N HIS A 199 -7.02 -17.49 -35.76
CA HIS A 199 -6.52 -16.12 -35.63
C HIS A 199 -5.35 -16.04 -34.65
N TYR A 200 -5.47 -16.70 -33.50
CA TYR A 200 -4.41 -16.75 -32.49
C TYR A 200 -3.24 -17.63 -32.93
N GLU A 201 -3.49 -18.70 -33.70
CA GLU A 201 -2.42 -19.50 -34.30
C GLU A 201 -1.62 -18.71 -35.34
N ASN A 202 -2.29 -17.89 -36.16
CA ASN A 202 -1.66 -16.98 -37.12
C ASN A 202 -0.90 -15.85 -36.43
N LEU A 203 -1.36 -15.37 -35.27
CA LEU A 203 -0.62 -14.39 -34.49
C LEU A 203 0.61 -15.02 -33.83
N ALA A 204 0.46 -16.24 -33.29
CA ALA A 204 1.55 -17.04 -32.73
C ALA A 204 2.61 -17.45 -33.78
N SER A 205 2.25 -17.61 -35.05
CA SER A 205 3.21 -17.92 -36.12
C SER A 205 4.16 -16.76 -36.45
N ARG A 206 3.82 -15.54 -36.03
CA ARG A 206 4.64 -14.33 -36.15
C ARG A 206 5.59 -14.10 -34.97
N ALA A 207 5.62 -15.04 -34.01
CA ALA A 207 6.52 -14.98 -32.87
C ALA A 207 7.98 -14.90 -33.31
N THR A 208 8.75 -14.03 -32.67
CA THR A 208 10.19 -13.87 -32.86
C THR A 208 10.99 -14.94 -32.13
N VAL A 209 10.37 -15.59 -31.13
CA VAL A 209 10.95 -16.66 -30.32
C VAL A 209 10.21 -17.97 -30.57
N ALA A 210 10.96 -19.03 -30.85
CA ALA A 210 10.44 -20.39 -31.02
C ALA A 210 11.06 -21.33 -29.98
N PRO A 211 10.38 -21.56 -28.83
CA PRO A 211 10.86 -22.51 -27.83
C PRO A 211 10.93 -23.92 -28.41
N SER A 212 12.07 -24.60 -28.22
CA SER A 212 12.27 -25.98 -28.65
C SER A 212 12.01 -26.99 -27.53
N GLY A 213 11.62 -28.21 -27.91
CA GLY A 213 11.41 -29.35 -27.00
C GLY A 213 10.03 -29.34 -26.33
N ALA A 214 9.73 -30.40 -25.57
CA ALA A 214 8.55 -30.47 -24.73
C ALA A 214 8.77 -29.66 -23.45
N TYR A 215 7.85 -28.75 -23.12
CA TYR A 215 7.97 -27.90 -21.93
C TYR A 215 6.62 -27.64 -21.27
N LEU A 216 6.70 -27.35 -19.97
CA LEU A 216 5.61 -26.80 -19.18
C LEU A 216 5.70 -25.26 -19.22
N ALA A 217 4.66 -24.60 -19.73
CA ALA A 217 4.59 -23.14 -19.74
C ALA A 217 4.09 -22.61 -18.39
N VAL A 218 4.82 -21.67 -17.79
CA VAL A 218 4.43 -21.01 -16.53
C VAL A 218 4.17 -19.53 -16.79
N PHE A 219 2.96 -19.07 -16.53
CA PHE A 219 2.63 -17.65 -16.59
C PHE A 219 1.94 -17.19 -15.30
N LEU A 220 2.67 -16.43 -14.50
CA LEU A 220 2.20 -15.91 -13.21
C LEU A 220 2.16 -14.39 -13.24
N LEU A 221 0.99 -13.80 -13.03
CA LEU A 221 0.77 -12.37 -12.86
C LEU A 221 1.38 -11.87 -11.55
N ASP A 222 1.20 -12.63 -10.46
CA ASP A 222 1.77 -12.31 -9.14
C ASP A 222 2.61 -13.51 -8.64
N PRO A 223 3.85 -13.67 -9.13
CA PRO A 223 4.69 -14.81 -8.80
C PRO A 223 5.11 -14.81 -7.32
N THR A 224 5.11 -16.00 -6.70
CA THR A 224 5.59 -16.24 -5.33
C THR A 224 6.37 -17.55 -5.26
N ALA A 225 7.12 -17.76 -4.17
CA ALA A 225 7.87 -19.00 -3.96
C ALA A 225 6.94 -20.23 -3.91
N GLU A 226 5.74 -20.07 -3.34
CA GLU A 226 4.71 -21.10 -3.24
C GLU A 226 4.17 -21.48 -4.62
N LYS A 227 3.85 -20.50 -5.47
CA LYS A 227 3.41 -20.75 -6.85
C LYS A 227 4.50 -21.37 -7.73
N LYS A 228 5.76 -20.97 -7.53
CA LYS A 228 6.91 -21.64 -8.16
C LYS A 228 6.99 -23.09 -7.72
N ALA A 229 6.93 -23.37 -6.42
CA ALA A 229 6.98 -24.74 -5.90
C ALA A 229 5.85 -25.62 -6.45
N ALA A 230 4.64 -25.07 -6.58
CA ALA A 230 3.53 -25.76 -7.23
C ALA A 230 3.81 -26.08 -8.70
N ALA A 231 4.35 -25.12 -9.48
CA ALA A 231 4.74 -25.35 -10.87
C ALA A 231 5.85 -26.42 -11.01
N GLN A 232 6.83 -26.41 -10.10
CA GLN A 232 7.89 -27.42 -10.05
C GLN A 232 7.35 -28.81 -9.75
N ALA A 233 6.45 -28.94 -8.77
CA ALA A 233 5.83 -30.22 -8.42
C ALA A 233 4.93 -30.77 -9.56
N ILE A 234 4.26 -29.88 -10.31
CA ILE A 234 3.52 -30.28 -11.52
C ILE A 234 4.48 -30.76 -12.61
N ALA A 235 5.61 -30.06 -12.83
CA ALA A 235 6.63 -30.47 -13.79
C ALA A 235 7.22 -31.85 -13.42
N ASP A 236 7.50 -32.09 -12.13
CA ASP A 236 7.98 -33.38 -11.63
C ASP A 236 6.96 -34.50 -11.89
N LYS A 237 5.70 -34.27 -11.55
CA LYS A 237 4.62 -35.26 -11.73
C LYS A 237 4.43 -35.66 -13.19
N LEU A 238 4.55 -34.69 -14.09
CA LEU A 238 4.32 -34.88 -15.52
C LEU A 238 5.61 -35.18 -16.31
N ASN A 239 6.75 -35.32 -15.61
CA ASN A 239 8.07 -35.57 -16.18
C ASN A 239 8.52 -34.51 -17.21
N PHE A 240 8.25 -33.24 -16.97
CA PHE A 240 8.80 -32.15 -17.78
C PHE A 240 10.23 -31.79 -17.32
N GLU A 241 11.17 -31.93 -18.25
CA GLU A 241 12.58 -31.52 -18.04
C GLU A 241 12.81 -30.03 -18.30
N LYS A 242 11.82 -29.34 -18.89
CA LYS A 242 11.88 -27.90 -19.19
C LYS A 242 10.63 -27.17 -18.70
N ILE A 243 10.86 -26.05 -18.01
CA ILE A 243 9.84 -25.09 -17.56
C ILE A 243 10.09 -23.79 -18.32
N LEU A 244 9.20 -23.42 -19.25
CA LEU A 244 9.27 -22.13 -19.93
C LEU A 244 8.49 -21.09 -19.14
N VAL A 245 9.20 -20.19 -18.46
CA VAL A 245 8.60 -19.14 -17.64
C VAL A 245 8.37 -17.90 -18.50
N ILE A 246 7.11 -17.50 -18.60
CA ILE A 246 6.65 -16.34 -19.36
C ILE A 246 6.54 -15.15 -18.39
N PRO A 247 7.35 -14.09 -18.56
CA PRO A 247 7.27 -12.91 -17.70
C PRO A 247 5.96 -12.15 -17.84
N ASN A 248 5.51 -11.51 -16.75
CA ASN A 248 4.52 -10.45 -16.83
C ASN A 248 5.18 -9.20 -17.47
N PRO A 249 4.65 -8.63 -18.57
CA PRO A 249 5.28 -7.51 -19.26
C PRO A 249 5.27 -6.20 -18.44
N ASP A 250 4.52 -6.15 -17.34
CA ASP A 250 4.61 -5.08 -16.35
C ASP A 250 5.67 -5.39 -15.29
N ASN A 251 6.95 -5.18 -15.63
CA ASN A 251 8.11 -5.33 -14.73
C ASN A 251 8.24 -6.72 -14.06
N GLY A 252 7.64 -7.77 -14.64
CA GLY A 252 7.66 -9.13 -14.08
C GLY A 252 8.94 -9.91 -14.36
N ARG A 253 9.72 -9.53 -15.39
CA ARG A 253 10.91 -10.25 -15.85
C ARG A 253 11.96 -10.43 -14.76
N ASP A 254 12.37 -9.36 -14.09
CA ASP A 254 13.38 -9.44 -13.02
C ASP A 254 12.89 -10.32 -11.86
N THR A 255 11.59 -10.24 -11.57
CA THR A 255 10.94 -11.00 -10.49
C THR A 255 10.99 -12.50 -10.80
N VAL A 256 10.54 -12.92 -11.98
CA VAL A 256 10.55 -14.34 -12.35
C VAL A 256 11.96 -14.87 -12.60
N THR A 257 12.86 -14.04 -13.16
CA THR A 257 14.27 -14.41 -13.37
C THR A 257 14.94 -14.70 -12.04
N SER A 258 14.75 -13.83 -11.04
CA SER A 258 15.30 -14.06 -9.70
C SER A 258 14.64 -15.24 -8.98
N LEU A 259 13.32 -15.39 -9.13
CA LEU A 259 12.55 -16.43 -8.46
C LEU A 259 12.89 -17.83 -8.97
N PHE A 260 13.17 -17.99 -10.26
CA PHE A 260 13.47 -19.26 -10.91
C PHE A 260 14.98 -19.51 -11.15
N ALA A 261 15.87 -18.62 -10.70
CA ALA A 261 17.31 -18.69 -10.97
C ALA A 261 18.00 -19.98 -10.48
N ASP A 262 17.45 -20.62 -9.45
CA ASP A 262 17.92 -21.86 -8.83
C ASP A 262 17.33 -23.13 -9.45
N ASP A 263 16.39 -23.02 -10.40
CA ASP A 263 15.82 -24.18 -11.10
C ASP A 263 16.52 -24.37 -12.46
N PRO A 264 17.35 -25.41 -12.63
CA PRO A 264 18.08 -25.65 -13.88
C PRO A 264 17.16 -25.99 -15.06
N ARG A 265 15.89 -26.33 -14.81
CA ARG A 265 14.88 -26.59 -15.86
C ARG A 265 14.22 -25.31 -16.37
N ALA A 266 14.35 -24.20 -15.64
CA ALA A 266 13.65 -22.98 -15.93
C ALA A 266 14.35 -22.16 -17.01
N GLU A 267 13.62 -21.88 -18.09
CA GLU A 267 14.03 -20.99 -19.16
C GLU A 267 13.08 -19.78 -19.17
N ILE A 268 13.63 -18.57 -19.05
CA ILE A 268 12.82 -17.35 -19.14
C ILE A 268 12.60 -17.01 -20.61
N LEU A 269 11.35 -16.82 -21.03
CA LEU A 269 11.01 -16.40 -22.38
C LEU A 269 11.76 -15.10 -22.74
N ALA A 270 12.56 -15.14 -23.80
CA ALA A 270 13.58 -14.11 -24.07
C ALA A 270 13.00 -12.72 -24.35
N GLU A 271 11.84 -12.64 -25.00
CA GLU A 271 11.24 -11.37 -25.45
C GLU A 271 9.75 -11.31 -25.12
N ASP A 272 9.35 -10.17 -24.55
CA ASP A 272 7.96 -9.89 -24.19
C ASP A 272 7.18 -9.37 -25.42
N SER A 273 6.32 -10.21 -25.98
CA SER A 273 5.38 -9.85 -27.04
C SER A 273 4.11 -10.72 -26.98
N PRO A 274 2.92 -10.20 -27.34
CA PRO A 274 1.71 -11.02 -27.43
C PRO A 274 1.87 -12.23 -28.36
N GLU A 275 2.63 -12.08 -29.45
CA GLU A 275 2.94 -13.16 -30.39
C GLU A 275 3.74 -14.28 -29.71
N ASN A 276 4.79 -13.94 -28.96
CA ASN A 276 5.61 -14.92 -28.23
C ASN A 276 4.82 -15.56 -27.07
N PHE A 277 3.97 -14.80 -26.38
CA PHE A 277 3.06 -15.32 -25.36
C PHE A 277 2.14 -16.41 -25.94
N LEU A 278 1.46 -16.12 -27.06
CA LEU A 278 0.56 -17.06 -27.71
C LEU A 278 1.31 -18.30 -28.22
N ARG A 279 2.50 -18.11 -28.79
CA ARG A 279 3.37 -19.20 -29.25
C ARG A 279 3.78 -20.12 -28.09
N ALA A 280 4.19 -19.53 -26.97
CA ALA A 280 4.57 -20.28 -25.78
C ALA A 280 3.43 -21.15 -25.27
N TYR A 281 2.19 -20.65 -25.29
CA TYR A 281 1.00 -21.44 -24.94
C TYR A 281 0.69 -22.52 -25.98
N ARG A 282 0.58 -22.15 -27.26
CA ARG A 282 0.20 -23.04 -28.37
C ARG A 282 1.14 -24.23 -28.54
N ASP A 283 2.43 -24.07 -28.26
CA ASP A 283 3.41 -25.13 -28.45
C ASP A 283 3.72 -25.90 -27.15
N SER A 284 3.17 -25.46 -26.00
CA SER A 284 3.40 -26.13 -24.72
C SER A 284 2.81 -27.54 -24.64
N GLY A 285 3.40 -28.37 -23.79
CA GLY A 285 2.85 -29.67 -23.40
C GLY A 285 1.87 -29.57 -22.23
N TYR A 286 2.04 -28.57 -21.35
CA TYR A 286 1.14 -28.27 -20.24
C TYR A 286 1.28 -26.81 -19.82
N VAL A 287 0.24 -26.20 -19.24
CA VAL A 287 0.25 -24.82 -18.75
C VAL A 287 -0.02 -24.75 -17.25
N VAL A 288 0.76 -23.94 -16.53
CA VAL A 288 0.47 -23.53 -15.15
C VAL A 288 0.32 -22.01 -15.12
N THR A 289 -0.82 -21.51 -14.63
CA THR A 289 -1.08 -20.08 -14.61
C THR A 289 -1.93 -19.62 -13.43
N ASP A 290 -1.76 -18.37 -13.01
CA ASP A 290 -2.66 -17.68 -12.08
C ASP A 290 -3.43 -16.52 -12.77
N SER A 291 -3.48 -16.55 -14.10
CA SER A 291 -4.11 -15.53 -14.94
C SER A 291 -5.41 -16.05 -15.53
N PHE A 292 -6.50 -15.27 -15.41
CA PHE A 292 -7.78 -15.57 -16.04
C PHE A 292 -7.62 -15.77 -17.56
N HIS A 293 -6.94 -14.83 -18.23
CA HIS A 293 -6.67 -14.93 -19.66
C HIS A 293 -5.65 -16.03 -19.99
N GLY A 294 -4.75 -16.35 -19.06
CA GLY A 294 -3.90 -17.53 -19.18
C GLY A 294 -4.74 -18.80 -19.31
N SER A 295 -5.68 -19.01 -18.39
CA SER A 295 -6.59 -20.16 -18.43
C SER A 295 -7.48 -20.16 -19.69
N ALA A 296 -7.94 -18.99 -20.14
CA ALA A 296 -8.69 -18.85 -21.39
C ALA A 296 -7.86 -19.27 -22.62
N PHE A 297 -6.61 -18.81 -22.75
CA PHE A 297 -5.73 -19.19 -23.86
C PHE A 297 -5.27 -20.64 -23.81
N ALA A 298 -5.07 -21.21 -22.62
CA ALA A 298 -4.86 -22.65 -22.49
C ALA A 298 -6.05 -23.44 -23.06
N THR A 299 -7.27 -22.96 -22.81
CA THR A 299 -8.50 -23.56 -23.36
C THR A 299 -8.61 -23.36 -24.88
N ILE A 300 -8.35 -22.15 -25.40
CA ILE A 300 -8.41 -21.84 -26.84
C ILE A 300 -7.46 -22.73 -27.65
N PHE A 301 -6.25 -22.98 -27.15
CA PHE A 301 -5.28 -23.87 -27.78
C PHE A 301 -5.45 -25.35 -27.41
N GLU A 302 -6.45 -25.67 -26.59
CA GLU A 302 -6.74 -27.01 -26.07
C GLU A 302 -5.52 -27.67 -25.42
N LYS A 303 -4.85 -26.92 -24.55
CA LYS A 303 -3.68 -27.36 -23.79
C LYS A 303 -4.05 -27.82 -22.39
N PRO A 304 -3.55 -28.96 -21.93
CA PRO A 304 -3.78 -29.37 -20.56
C PRO A 304 -3.15 -28.35 -19.60
N PHE A 305 -3.87 -28.04 -18.52
CA PHE A 305 -3.50 -26.91 -17.67
C PHE A 305 -3.97 -27.04 -16.22
N SER A 306 -3.27 -26.32 -15.34
CA SER A 306 -3.65 -26.07 -13.96
C SER A 306 -3.72 -24.56 -13.70
N SER A 307 -4.78 -24.14 -13.03
CA SER A 307 -5.02 -22.74 -12.65
C SER A 307 -4.90 -22.57 -11.14
N ILE A 308 -4.09 -21.59 -10.73
CA ILE A 308 -3.99 -21.13 -9.35
C ILE A 308 -4.89 -19.90 -9.22
N TYR A 309 -6.01 -19.99 -8.51
CA TYR A 309 -6.95 -18.88 -8.43
C TYR A 309 -6.31 -17.70 -7.69
N ASN A 310 -6.07 -16.61 -8.41
CA ASN A 310 -5.44 -15.43 -7.85
C ASN A 310 -6.42 -14.63 -6.98
N THR A 311 -6.39 -14.88 -5.68
CA THR A 311 -7.29 -14.26 -4.69
C THR A 311 -7.13 -12.74 -4.61
N LYS A 312 -5.91 -12.21 -4.82
CA LYS A 312 -5.66 -10.76 -4.87
C LYS A 312 -6.35 -10.09 -6.06
N ARG A 313 -6.54 -10.82 -7.15
CA ARG A 313 -7.15 -10.34 -8.39
C ARG A 313 -8.59 -10.82 -8.60
N GLY A 314 -9.17 -11.55 -7.66
CA GLY A 314 -10.56 -12.03 -7.68
C GLY A 314 -10.70 -13.46 -8.17
N ALA A 315 -10.93 -14.38 -7.23
CA ALA A 315 -11.07 -15.82 -7.48
C ALA A 315 -12.39 -16.19 -8.18
N ASP A 316 -13.48 -15.48 -7.89
CA ASP A 316 -14.83 -15.78 -8.43
C ASP A 316 -14.86 -15.82 -9.97
N ARG A 317 -14.01 -15.02 -10.62
CA ARG A 317 -13.91 -14.99 -12.09
C ARG A 317 -13.33 -16.27 -12.68
N PHE A 318 -12.39 -16.91 -11.97
CA PHE A 318 -11.86 -18.20 -12.39
C PHE A 318 -12.94 -19.28 -12.24
N GLN A 319 -13.62 -19.30 -11.10
CA GLN A 319 -14.68 -20.28 -10.85
C GLN A 319 -15.78 -20.19 -11.93
N TYR A 320 -16.27 -18.97 -12.20
CA TYR A 320 -17.28 -18.78 -13.25
C TYR A 320 -16.82 -19.25 -14.63
N LEU A 321 -15.58 -18.93 -15.03
CA LEU A 321 -15.02 -19.38 -16.30
C LEU A 321 -14.88 -20.91 -16.35
N MET A 322 -14.30 -21.52 -15.31
CA MET A 322 -14.10 -22.97 -15.27
C MET A 322 -15.44 -23.73 -15.27
N ASP A 323 -16.45 -23.22 -14.55
CA ASP A 323 -17.81 -23.77 -14.57
C ASP A 323 -18.42 -23.67 -15.97
N SER A 324 -18.31 -22.50 -16.62
CA SER A 324 -18.84 -22.26 -17.96
C SER A 324 -18.18 -23.12 -19.04
N LEU A 325 -16.87 -23.40 -18.89
CA LEU A 325 -16.12 -24.28 -19.77
C LEU A 325 -16.34 -25.78 -19.48
N GLY A 326 -17.10 -26.12 -18.42
CA GLY A 326 -17.37 -27.52 -18.04
C GLY A 326 -16.24 -28.19 -17.25
N PHE A 327 -15.26 -27.42 -16.76
CA PHE A 327 -14.13 -27.93 -15.99
C PHE A 327 -14.38 -27.95 -14.48
N GLY A 328 -15.21 -27.02 -13.97
CA GLY A 328 -15.41 -26.81 -12.54
C GLY A 328 -14.10 -26.68 -11.77
N GLU A 329 -14.03 -27.25 -10.57
CA GLU A 329 -12.81 -27.20 -9.75
C GLU A 329 -11.71 -28.17 -10.22
N SER A 330 -11.94 -28.95 -11.29
CA SER A 330 -10.98 -29.97 -11.73
C SER A 330 -9.65 -29.39 -12.21
N ARG A 331 -9.57 -28.10 -12.57
CA ARG A 331 -8.32 -27.48 -13.02
C ARG A 331 -7.63 -26.67 -11.92
N ARG A 332 -8.22 -26.60 -10.73
CA ARG A 332 -7.69 -25.79 -9.64
C ARG A 332 -6.54 -26.50 -8.92
N VAL A 333 -5.48 -25.74 -8.66
CA VAL A 333 -4.38 -26.11 -7.74
C VAL A 333 -4.22 -24.95 -6.75
N PHE A 334 -3.96 -25.26 -5.48
CA PHE A 334 -3.71 -24.23 -4.47
C PHE A 334 -2.22 -23.92 -4.41
N GLU A 335 -1.87 -22.64 -4.23
CA GLU A 335 -0.48 -22.25 -3.98
C GLU A 335 0.09 -22.90 -2.70
N THR A 336 -0.78 -23.30 -1.77
CA THR A 336 -0.41 -24.00 -0.52
C THR A 336 -0.29 -25.52 -0.67
N ASP A 337 -0.62 -26.10 -1.82
CA ASP A 337 -0.53 -27.54 -2.02
C ASP A 337 0.94 -28.00 -1.96
N SER A 338 1.24 -29.00 -1.13
CA SER A 338 2.58 -29.56 -1.07
C SER A 338 2.89 -30.40 -2.31
N ALA A 339 4.18 -30.68 -2.55
CA ALA A 339 4.61 -31.56 -3.65
C ALA A 339 3.92 -32.94 -3.58
N GLN A 340 3.67 -33.48 -2.38
CA GLN A 340 2.96 -34.75 -2.19
C GLN A 340 1.47 -34.65 -2.56
N VAL A 341 0.81 -33.54 -2.21
CA VAL A 341 -0.59 -33.29 -2.58
C VAL A 341 -0.71 -33.20 -4.11
N ILE A 342 0.19 -32.46 -4.76
CA ILE A 342 0.22 -32.33 -6.23
C ILE A 342 0.51 -33.68 -6.88
N ALA A 343 1.50 -34.44 -6.37
CA ALA A 343 1.84 -35.77 -6.83
C ALA A 343 0.63 -36.73 -6.77
N ALA A 344 -0.18 -36.65 -5.70
CA ALA A 344 -1.39 -37.47 -5.53
C ALA A 344 -2.62 -36.95 -6.30
N ASN A 345 -2.65 -35.68 -6.72
CA ASN A 345 -3.83 -35.06 -7.32
C ASN A 345 -4.14 -35.60 -8.75
N PRO A 346 -5.16 -36.46 -8.95
CA PRO A 346 -5.40 -37.09 -10.26
C PRO A 346 -5.75 -36.09 -11.35
N ASN A 347 -6.21 -34.89 -10.98
CA ASN A 347 -6.60 -33.87 -11.95
C ASN A 347 -5.42 -33.29 -12.75
N VAL A 348 -4.20 -33.32 -12.20
CA VAL A 348 -3.00 -32.78 -12.86
C VAL A 348 -2.56 -33.66 -14.04
N SER A 349 -2.73 -34.98 -13.94
CA SER A 349 -2.32 -35.94 -14.97
C SER A 349 -3.49 -36.48 -15.81
N ARG A 350 -4.68 -35.89 -15.64
CA ARG A 350 -5.90 -36.33 -16.34
C ARG A 350 -5.95 -35.73 -17.75
N ASP A 351 -6.31 -36.56 -18.72
CA ASP A 351 -6.70 -36.10 -20.05
C ASP A 351 -7.94 -35.20 -19.98
N ILE A 352 -7.83 -34.02 -20.58
CA ILE A 352 -8.88 -33.02 -20.55
C ILE A 352 -9.77 -33.19 -21.77
N ASP A 353 -11.06 -33.40 -21.54
CA ASP A 353 -12.09 -33.30 -22.57
C ASP A 353 -12.48 -31.83 -22.77
N PHE A 354 -12.12 -31.27 -23.92
CA PHE A 354 -12.44 -29.90 -24.31
C PHE A 354 -13.80 -29.77 -25.02
N THR A 355 -14.59 -30.84 -25.17
CA THR A 355 -15.84 -30.82 -25.95
C THR A 355 -16.83 -29.79 -25.42
N THR A 356 -17.10 -29.77 -24.11
CA THR A 356 -17.99 -28.79 -23.48
C THR A 356 -17.45 -27.36 -23.62
N ALA A 357 -16.15 -27.18 -23.40
CA ALA A 357 -15.48 -25.88 -23.55
C ALA A 357 -15.58 -25.36 -25.00
N ARG A 358 -15.37 -26.23 -25.99
CA ARG A 358 -15.48 -25.90 -27.41
C ARG A 358 -16.91 -25.50 -27.78
N ALA A 359 -17.91 -26.27 -27.33
CA ALA A 359 -19.32 -25.95 -27.55
C ALA A 359 -19.68 -24.59 -26.94
N TYR A 360 -19.27 -24.31 -25.70
CA TYR A 360 -19.49 -23.02 -25.03
C TYR A 360 -18.86 -21.86 -25.82
N ILE A 361 -17.59 -22.02 -26.24
CA ILE A 361 -16.86 -21.00 -27.00
C ILE A 361 -17.52 -20.76 -28.36
N GLU A 362 -17.88 -21.81 -29.10
CA GLU A 362 -18.47 -21.70 -30.43
C GLU A 362 -19.88 -21.09 -30.40
N SER A 363 -20.76 -21.60 -29.52
CA SER A 363 -22.12 -21.06 -29.40
C SER A 363 -22.11 -19.63 -28.85
N GLY A 364 -21.25 -19.38 -27.86
CA GLY A 364 -21.10 -18.07 -27.24
C GLY A 364 -20.48 -17.04 -28.20
N ARG A 365 -19.52 -17.46 -29.05
CA ARG A 365 -18.98 -16.64 -30.13
C ARG A 365 -20.07 -16.26 -31.11
N ALA A 366 -20.83 -17.24 -31.63
CA ALA A 366 -21.89 -16.98 -32.60
C ALA A 366 -22.91 -15.97 -32.05
N SER A 367 -23.46 -16.21 -30.85
CA SER A 367 -24.43 -15.30 -30.25
C SER A 367 -23.86 -13.92 -29.94
N SER A 368 -22.59 -13.83 -29.53
CA SER A 368 -21.95 -12.55 -29.23
C SER A 368 -21.59 -11.76 -30.49
N MET A 369 -21.23 -12.42 -31.59
CA MET A 369 -21.02 -11.80 -32.90
C MET A 369 -22.34 -11.29 -33.47
N ASP A 370 -23.41 -12.08 -33.39
CA ASP A 370 -24.75 -11.64 -33.78
C ASP A 370 -25.18 -10.42 -32.96
N TRP A 371 -24.99 -10.45 -31.64
CA TRP A 371 -25.28 -9.32 -30.77
C TRP A 371 -24.46 -8.08 -31.15
N LEU A 372 -23.16 -8.23 -31.40
CA LEU A 372 -22.27 -7.13 -31.76
C LEU A 372 -22.67 -6.51 -33.11
N ALA A 373 -23.01 -7.33 -34.12
CA ALA A 373 -23.49 -6.85 -35.41
C ALA A 373 -24.75 -6.00 -35.27
N HIS A 374 -25.75 -6.46 -34.50
CA HIS A 374 -26.97 -5.69 -34.25
C HIS A 374 -26.70 -4.40 -33.44
N ALA A 375 -25.79 -4.46 -32.46
CA ALA A 375 -25.43 -3.30 -31.66
C ALA A 375 -24.75 -2.20 -32.49
N LEU A 376 -23.93 -2.58 -33.48
CA LEU A 376 -23.19 -1.65 -34.34
C LEU A 376 -23.97 -1.17 -35.58
N ASP A 377 -25.04 -1.86 -35.97
CA ASP A 377 -25.87 -1.48 -37.13
C ASP A 377 -26.48 -0.06 -36.97
N PRO A 378 -26.12 0.92 -37.81
CA PRO A 378 -26.61 2.29 -37.70
C PRO A 378 -28.12 2.43 -37.99
N THR A 379 -28.75 1.45 -38.65
CA THR A 379 -30.18 1.47 -38.97
C THR A 379 -31.05 0.99 -37.80
N THR A 380 -30.46 0.26 -36.87
CA THR A 380 -31.15 -0.22 -35.68
C THR A 380 -31.27 0.91 -34.64
N THR A 381 -32.49 1.36 -34.36
CA THR A 381 -32.80 2.24 -33.23
C THR A 381 -33.04 1.41 -31.98
N GLY A 382 -32.28 1.65 -30.91
CA GLY A 382 -32.43 0.91 -29.65
C GLY A 382 -32.02 1.75 -28.45
N THR A 383 -32.53 1.39 -27.28
CA THR A 383 -32.06 1.89 -26.00
C THR A 383 -31.91 0.72 -25.04
N ALA A 384 -30.79 0.69 -24.33
CA ALA A 384 -30.60 -0.22 -23.22
C ALA A 384 -31.41 0.21 -22.00
N ALA A 385 -31.89 1.45 -21.92
CA ALA A 385 -32.66 1.90 -20.77
C ALA A 385 -33.96 1.09 -20.61
N LEU A 386 -34.23 0.70 -19.37
CA LEU A 386 -35.55 0.19 -19.01
C LEU A 386 -36.62 1.26 -19.27
N PRO A 387 -37.89 0.88 -19.47
CA PRO A 387 -38.99 1.82 -19.42
C PRO A 387 -38.96 2.65 -18.12
N PRO A 388 -39.31 3.95 -18.13
CA PRO A 388 -39.22 4.82 -16.95
C PRO A 388 -39.85 4.24 -15.67
N GLU A 389 -40.95 3.49 -15.81
CA GLU A 389 -41.68 2.81 -14.73
C GLU A 389 -40.98 1.56 -14.19
N GLN A 390 -40.07 0.95 -14.96
CA GLN A 390 -39.26 -0.21 -14.58
C GLN A 390 -37.84 0.18 -14.17
N ARG A 391 -37.42 1.43 -14.43
CA ARG A 391 -36.12 1.92 -13.97
C ARG A 391 -36.12 1.86 -12.44
N PRO A 392 -35.04 1.36 -11.81
CA PRO A 392 -34.87 1.58 -10.38
C PRO A 392 -35.00 3.07 -10.16
N THR A 393 -35.73 3.46 -9.12
CA THR A 393 -35.76 4.84 -8.69
C THR A 393 -34.31 5.24 -8.45
N LEU A 394 -33.72 5.95 -9.42
CA LEU A 394 -32.40 6.59 -9.29
C LEU A 394 -32.46 7.20 -7.91
N PRO A 395 -31.57 6.81 -6.98
CA PRO A 395 -31.70 7.16 -5.57
C PRO A 395 -32.03 8.62 -5.54
N THR A 396 -33.31 8.88 -5.28
CA THR A 396 -33.84 10.18 -5.58
C THR A 396 -33.05 11.08 -4.66
N GLY A 397 -32.67 12.25 -5.15
CA GLY A 397 -32.35 13.35 -4.23
C GLY A 397 -33.55 13.71 -3.33
N THR A 398 -34.52 12.83 -3.12
CA THR A 398 -35.49 12.87 -2.03
C THR A 398 -34.99 11.96 -0.93
N ALA A 399 -34.63 12.59 0.18
CA ALA A 399 -34.23 11.93 1.40
C ALA A 399 -35.17 10.77 1.73
N ARG A 400 -34.60 9.58 1.93
CA ARG A 400 -35.24 8.51 2.70
C ARG A 400 -35.77 9.13 3.99
N ALA A 401 -37.00 8.77 4.41
CA ALA A 401 -37.57 9.28 5.64
C ALA A 401 -36.55 9.07 6.78
N PRO A 402 -36.13 10.17 7.45
CA PRO A 402 -35.12 10.06 8.49
C PRO A 402 -35.66 9.19 9.62
N GLN A 403 -34.87 8.21 10.06
CA GLN A 403 -35.18 7.47 11.28
C GLN A 403 -35.24 8.43 12.46
N SER A 404 -36.29 8.37 13.26
CA SER A 404 -36.43 9.19 14.47
C SER A 404 -36.89 8.28 15.60
N PHE A 405 -36.05 8.11 16.61
CA PHE A 405 -36.35 7.32 17.80
C PHE A 405 -36.46 8.25 19.00
N ASP A 406 -37.46 8.00 19.82
CA ASP A 406 -37.71 8.77 21.03
C ASP A 406 -38.07 7.84 22.18
N LEU A 407 -37.07 7.54 23.01
CA LEU A 407 -37.19 6.65 24.14
C LEU A 407 -37.41 7.46 25.42
N ILE A 408 -38.63 7.46 25.96
CA ILE A 408 -38.99 8.12 27.21
C ILE A 408 -38.91 7.10 28.35
N ALA A 409 -38.17 7.43 29.42
CA ALA A 409 -37.86 6.53 30.53
C ALA A 409 -37.41 5.12 30.07
N PRO A 410 -36.32 5.02 29.26
CA PRO A 410 -35.94 3.77 28.61
C PRO A 410 -35.67 2.63 29.60
N THR A 411 -36.05 1.40 29.22
CA THR A 411 -35.70 0.19 29.98
C THR A 411 -34.30 -0.24 29.60
N PHE A 412 -33.49 -0.60 30.60
CA PHE A 412 -32.11 -1.02 30.39
C PHE A 412 -31.89 -2.49 30.76
N THR A 413 -30.88 -3.08 30.14
CA THR A 413 -30.32 -4.39 30.45
C THR A 413 -28.83 -4.23 30.75
N ALA A 414 -28.31 -4.98 31.73
CA ALA A 414 -26.90 -4.95 32.10
C ALA A 414 -26.21 -6.28 31.75
N SER A 415 -24.92 -6.23 31.40
CA SER A 415 -24.12 -7.45 31.20
C SER A 415 -23.75 -8.15 32.51
N THR A 416 -23.75 -7.42 33.63
CA THR A 416 -23.35 -7.93 34.95
C THR A 416 -24.18 -7.29 36.07
N GLU A 417 -24.14 -7.87 37.27
CA GLU A 417 -24.77 -7.33 38.48
C GLU A 417 -24.11 -6.03 38.99
N SER A 418 -23.06 -5.55 38.32
CA SER A 418 -22.37 -4.30 38.66
C SER A 418 -23.24 -3.07 38.42
N TRP A 419 -24.34 -3.20 37.68
CA TRP A 419 -25.35 -2.17 37.50
C TRP A 419 -26.62 -2.52 38.26
N ARG A 420 -27.10 -1.59 39.10
CA ARG A 420 -28.45 -1.61 39.63
C ARG A 420 -29.33 -0.68 38.81
N ILE A 421 -30.34 -1.26 38.16
CA ILE A 421 -31.33 -0.57 37.34
C ILE A 421 -32.61 -0.40 38.17
N SER A 422 -33.16 0.82 38.22
CA SER A 422 -34.38 1.13 38.96
C SER A 422 -35.30 1.99 38.08
N PRO A 423 -36.25 1.37 37.35
CA PRO A 423 -37.25 2.08 36.57
C PRO A 423 -38.12 2.98 37.46
N ARG A 424 -38.47 4.17 36.98
CA ARG A 424 -39.37 5.12 37.65
C ARG A 424 -40.34 5.72 36.64
N GLN A 425 -41.42 6.34 37.14
CA GLN A 425 -42.49 6.87 36.28
C GLN A 425 -42.02 7.88 35.22
N LYS A 426 -40.93 8.61 35.47
CA LYS A 426 -40.43 9.68 34.57
C LYS A 426 -38.98 9.49 34.13
N ASN A 427 -38.24 8.50 34.64
CA ASN A 427 -36.85 8.24 34.27
C ASN A 427 -36.44 6.83 34.67
N THR A 428 -35.29 6.38 34.19
CA THR A 428 -34.66 5.15 34.67
C THR A 428 -33.37 5.50 35.39
N ARG A 429 -33.28 5.11 36.67
CA ARG A 429 -32.07 5.33 37.48
C ARG A 429 -31.12 4.15 37.30
N LEU A 430 -29.92 4.43 36.83
CA LEU A 430 -28.80 3.50 36.70
C LEU A 430 -27.76 3.83 37.79
N ARG A 431 -27.36 2.83 38.58
CA ARG A 431 -26.34 3.00 39.61
C ARG A 431 -25.26 1.93 39.47
N VAL A 432 -24.01 2.35 39.44
CA VAL A 432 -22.87 1.44 39.51
C VAL A 432 -22.67 1.01 40.96
N MET A 433 -22.61 -0.31 41.19
CA MET A 433 -22.35 -0.90 42.50
C MET A 433 -20.90 -0.65 42.91
N ARG A 434 -20.62 -0.69 44.22
CA ARG A 434 -19.27 -0.40 44.75
C ARG A 434 -18.26 -1.36 44.12
N GLY A 435 -17.20 -0.82 43.51
CA GLY A 435 -16.17 -1.60 42.80
C GLY A 435 -16.57 -2.03 41.38
N GLY A 436 -17.77 -1.70 40.90
CA GLY A 436 -18.27 -2.08 39.59
C GLY A 436 -17.85 -1.17 38.43
N ALA A 437 -17.18 -0.05 38.71
CA ALA A 437 -16.71 0.92 37.70
C ALA A 437 -15.45 0.42 36.97
N ILE A 438 -15.56 -0.74 36.33
CA ILE A 438 -14.49 -1.45 35.63
C ILE A 438 -14.86 -1.61 34.16
N LEU A 439 -13.86 -1.68 33.29
CA LEU A 439 -14.05 -1.94 31.86
C LEU A 439 -14.77 -3.28 31.64
N GLY A 440 -15.73 -3.32 30.72
CA GLY A 440 -16.50 -4.53 30.39
C GLY A 440 -17.82 -4.70 31.15
N ASN A 441 -18.07 -3.92 32.21
CA ASN A 441 -19.38 -3.82 32.84
C ASN A 441 -20.27 -2.82 32.07
N LEU A 442 -21.24 -3.34 31.32
CA LEU A 442 -21.99 -2.58 30.32
C LEU A 442 -23.48 -2.54 30.70
N VAL A 443 -24.15 -1.46 30.32
CA VAL A 443 -25.61 -1.32 30.41
C VAL A 443 -26.12 -0.69 29.12
N TRP A 444 -27.21 -1.20 28.56
CA TRP A 444 -27.75 -0.72 27.29
C TRP A 444 -29.27 -0.76 27.23
N THR A 445 -29.83 -0.04 26.26
CA THR A 445 -31.26 -0.05 25.91
C THR A 445 -31.40 -0.22 24.40
N ASP A 446 -32.43 -0.93 23.97
CA ASP A 446 -32.69 -1.22 22.56
C ASP A 446 -33.39 -0.03 21.87
N LEU A 447 -32.94 0.29 20.66
CA LEU A 447 -33.71 1.09 19.72
C LEU A 447 -34.77 0.20 19.05
N PRO A 448 -35.90 0.78 18.59
CA PRO A 448 -36.94 0.03 17.87
C PRO A 448 -36.44 -0.66 16.59
N GLU A 449 -35.41 -0.10 15.95
CA GLU A 449 -34.76 -0.64 14.76
C GLU A 449 -33.27 -0.26 14.73
N ALA A 450 -32.47 -0.95 13.91
CA ALA A 450 -31.04 -0.68 13.77
C ALA A 450 -30.74 0.60 12.99
N LEU A 451 -29.65 1.27 13.37
CA LEU A 451 -29.07 2.39 12.64
C LEU A 451 -28.54 1.92 11.27
N ARG A 452 -28.76 2.76 10.26
CA ARG A 452 -28.37 2.52 8.87
C ARG A 452 -26.90 2.89 8.69
N ARG A 453 -26.11 1.95 8.16
CA ARG A 453 -24.69 2.18 7.85
C ARG A 453 -24.52 3.41 6.97
N GLY A 454 -23.62 4.30 7.36
CA GLY A 454 -23.24 5.49 6.61
C GLY A 454 -24.21 6.67 6.74
N ALA A 455 -25.35 6.53 7.40
CA ALA A 455 -26.25 7.64 7.74
C ALA A 455 -25.72 8.43 8.94
N THR A 456 -26.08 9.72 9.02
CA THR A 456 -25.70 10.63 10.10
C THR A 456 -26.87 10.81 11.03
N TYR A 457 -26.64 10.71 12.33
CA TYR A 457 -27.65 10.83 13.37
C TYR A 457 -27.28 11.91 14.38
N GLU A 458 -28.27 12.62 14.89
CA GLU A 458 -28.21 13.43 16.11
C GLU A 458 -28.78 12.60 17.26
N LEU A 459 -27.98 12.30 18.28
CA LEU A 459 -28.43 11.73 19.55
C LEU A 459 -28.54 12.84 20.60
N LYS A 460 -29.72 13.00 21.20
CA LYS A 460 -29.95 13.85 22.38
C LYS A 460 -30.23 12.99 23.60
N LEU A 461 -29.43 13.18 24.64
CA LEU A 461 -29.51 12.43 25.89
C LEU A 461 -29.94 13.38 27.02
N ASP A 462 -31.18 13.26 27.51
CA ASP A 462 -31.68 13.98 28.67
C ASP A 462 -31.50 13.12 29.93
N TRP A 463 -30.60 13.56 30.81
CA TRP A 463 -30.11 12.74 31.91
C TRP A 463 -29.49 13.56 33.05
N THR A 464 -29.30 12.91 34.19
CA THR A 464 -28.61 13.43 35.38
C THR A 464 -27.42 12.52 35.70
N PRO A 465 -26.25 12.72 35.08
CA PRO A 465 -25.07 11.89 35.34
C PRO A 465 -24.43 12.25 36.69
N THR A 466 -24.00 11.24 37.44
CA THR A 466 -23.24 11.39 38.68
C THR A 466 -21.95 10.59 38.54
N THR A 467 -20.81 11.28 38.50
CA THR A 467 -19.49 10.66 38.40
C THR A 467 -18.38 11.59 38.88
N THR A 468 -17.20 11.05 39.17
CA THR A 468 -15.94 11.80 39.34
C THR A 468 -15.08 11.82 38.08
N THR A 469 -15.46 11.12 37.00
CA THR A 469 -14.71 11.12 35.75
C THR A 469 -14.89 12.44 35.00
N ARG A 470 -13.87 12.84 34.23
CA ARG A 470 -13.90 14.09 33.44
C ARG A 470 -14.74 13.99 32.16
N ALA A 471 -15.05 12.77 31.71
CA ALA A 471 -15.85 12.56 30.51
C ALA A 471 -16.47 11.16 30.45
N ILE A 472 -17.61 11.08 29.77
CA ILE A 472 -18.35 9.84 29.54
C ILE A 472 -18.40 9.57 28.04
N ASN A 473 -17.92 8.41 27.61
CA ASN A 473 -18.08 7.98 26.22
C ASN A 473 -19.48 7.39 26.01
N LEU A 474 -20.09 7.75 24.90
CA LEU A 474 -21.36 7.19 24.45
C LEU A 474 -21.10 6.14 23.38
N HIS A 475 -21.85 5.05 23.44
CA HIS A 475 -21.64 3.93 22.54
C HIS A 475 -22.93 3.45 21.88
N PHE A 476 -22.79 2.87 20.70
CA PHE A 476 -23.77 1.96 20.13
C PHE A 476 -23.19 0.55 20.00
N ARG A 477 -24.00 -0.46 20.34
CA ARG A 477 -23.65 -1.88 20.26
C ARG A 477 -24.49 -2.57 19.17
N ASN A 478 -23.85 -3.49 18.45
CA ASN A 478 -24.51 -4.45 17.57
C ASN A 478 -24.76 -5.74 18.37
N PRO A 479 -26.03 -6.13 18.61
CA PRO A 479 -26.35 -7.26 19.49
C PRO A 479 -25.95 -8.62 18.90
N GLU A 480 -25.93 -8.76 17.57
CA GLU A 480 -25.58 -10.02 16.89
C GLU A 480 -24.08 -10.34 17.00
N THR A 481 -23.24 -9.32 16.85
CA THR A 481 -21.77 -9.49 16.87
C THR A 481 -21.15 -9.22 18.24
N GLY A 482 -21.89 -8.58 19.15
CA GLY A 482 -21.41 -8.11 20.45
C GLY A 482 -20.44 -6.92 20.38
N ARG A 483 -20.08 -6.45 19.19
CA ARG A 483 -19.18 -5.30 18.99
C ARG A 483 -19.89 -3.99 19.31
N PHE A 484 -19.16 -3.02 19.84
CA PHE A 484 -19.65 -1.66 20.06
C PHE A 484 -18.70 -0.61 19.49
N ARG A 485 -19.23 0.60 19.27
CA ARG A 485 -18.51 1.75 18.71
C ARG A 485 -18.75 2.97 19.58
N VAL A 486 -17.69 3.72 19.87
CA VAL A 486 -17.81 5.05 20.48
C VAL A 486 -18.41 5.98 19.43
N ILE A 487 -19.52 6.64 19.76
CA ILE A 487 -20.21 7.59 18.87
C ILE A 487 -20.01 9.05 19.29
N GLY A 488 -19.59 9.28 20.53
CA GLY A 488 -19.26 10.61 21.02
C GLY A 488 -18.76 10.56 22.46
N LYS A 489 -18.36 11.73 22.94
CA LYS A 489 -17.82 11.94 24.28
C LYS A 489 -18.51 13.16 24.87
N ILE A 490 -19.06 13.02 26.07
CA ILE A 490 -19.65 14.14 26.82
C ILE A 490 -18.69 14.53 27.94
N GLU A 491 -18.30 15.80 27.99
CA GLU A 491 -17.48 16.35 29.07
C GLU A 491 -18.30 16.58 30.34
N MET A 492 -17.76 16.14 31.47
CA MET A 492 -18.38 16.27 32.78
C MET A 492 -17.78 17.48 33.51
N PRO A 493 -18.60 18.49 33.87
CA PRO A 493 -18.14 19.62 34.68
C PRO A 493 -17.85 19.17 36.11
N GLU A 494 -17.10 19.97 36.86
CA GLU A 494 -16.69 19.67 38.25
C GLU A 494 -17.87 19.41 39.21
N ARG A 495 -19.08 19.88 38.88
CA ARG A 495 -20.32 19.58 39.61
C ARG A 495 -21.17 18.57 38.82
N THR A 496 -21.12 17.30 39.22
CA THR A 496 -22.00 16.24 38.70
C THR A 496 -23.28 16.08 39.54
N GLY A 497 -24.30 15.42 39.01
CA GLY A 497 -25.60 15.23 39.67
C GLY A 497 -26.65 16.30 39.35
N THR A 498 -26.43 17.13 38.32
CA THR A 498 -27.41 18.09 37.79
C THR A 498 -28.06 17.54 36.51
N ALA A 499 -29.35 17.83 36.32
CA ALA A 499 -30.05 17.44 35.10
C ALA A 499 -29.53 18.27 33.92
N ARG A 500 -29.28 17.60 32.79
CA ARG A 500 -28.75 18.21 31.57
C ARG A 500 -29.20 17.45 30.32
N THR A 501 -29.08 18.10 29.17
CA THR A 501 -29.29 17.46 27.87
C THR A 501 -28.03 17.61 27.04
N ASP A 502 -27.48 16.49 26.59
CA ASP A 502 -26.27 16.46 25.76
C ASP A 502 -26.62 15.97 24.36
N THR A 503 -26.00 16.59 23.35
CA THR A 503 -26.24 16.27 21.94
C THR A 503 -24.96 15.80 21.28
N VAL A 504 -25.03 14.69 20.53
CA VAL A 504 -23.91 14.13 19.78
C VAL A 504 -24.37 13.85 18.36
N ILE A 505 -23.64 14.39 17.37
CA ILE A 505 -23.85 14.03 15.96
C ILE A 505 -22.80 13.01 15.56
N PHE A 506 -23.22 11.89 14.98
CA PHE A 506 -22.33 10.82 14.58
C PHE A 506 -22.79 10.16 13.28
N ARG A 507 -21.83 9.58 12.55
CA ARG A 507 -22.11 8.75 11.37
C ARG A 507 -22.04 7.29 11.77
N ALA A 508 -23.09 6.52 11.50
CA ALA A 508 -23.11 5.09 11.81
C ALA A 508 -22.05 4.34 10.97
N PRO A 509 -20.99 3.78 11.57
CA PRO A 509 -19.86 3.24 10.81
C PRO A 509 -20.16 1.86 10.17
N GLU A 510 -21.09 1.13 10.75
CA GLU A 510 -21.48 -0.23 10.35
C GLU A 510 -22.99 -0.43 10.53
N ALA A 511 -23.54 -1.46 9.88
CA ALA A 511 -24.95 -1.82 10.01
C ALA A 511 -25.20 -2.62 11.30
N GLY A 512 -26.46 -2.69 11.73
CA GLY A 512 -26.88 -3.52 12.86
C GLY A 512 -26.58 -2.91 14.24
N LEU A 513 -26.15 -1.65 14.32
CA LEU A 513 -26.06 -0.92 15.58
C LEU A 513 -27.47 -0.55 16.06
N SER A 514 -27.98 -1.24 17.07
CA SER A 514 -29.36 -1.04 17.56
C SER A 514 -29.45 -0.81 19.07
N GLN A 515 -28.35 -0.82 19.81
CA GLN A 515 -28.36 -0.68 21.28
C GLN A 515 -27.55 0.53 21.73
N PHE A 516 -28.19 1.51 22.37
CA PHE A 516 -27.47 2.59 23.04
C PHE A 516 -26.86 2.06 24.34
N MET A 517 -25.57 2.25 24.52
CA MET A 517 -24.79 1.59 25.58
C MET A 517 -23.94 2.58 26.37
N LEU A 518 -23.84 2.34 27.68
CA LEU A 518 -22.97 3.01 28.63
C LEU A 518 -22.07 2.00 29.33
N GLY A 519 -20.79 2.36 29.54
CA GLY A 519 -19.83 1.57 30.30
C GLY A 519 -19.70 2.05 31.75
N ALA A 520 -19.66 1.13 32.72
CA ALA A 520 -19.56 1.44 34.15
C ALA A 520 -18.27 2.19 34.51
N ILE A 521 -17.19 1.95 33.77
CA ILE A 521 -15.90 2.63 33.93
C ILE A 521 -16.02 4.17 33.86
N HIS A 522 -17.03 4.70 33.19
CA HIS A 522 -17.26 6.13 33.10
C HIS A 522 -17.97 6.72 34.31
N PHE A 523 -18.42 5.90 35.27
CA PHE A 523 -19.23 6.32 36.41
C PHE A 523 -18.55 5.98 37.74
N GLU A 524 -17.38 6.58 37.96
CA GLU A 524 -16.64 6.47 39.22
C GLU A 524 -17.27 7.30 40.35
N GLY A 525 -16.92 6.95 41.61
CA GLY A 525 -17.35 7.64 42.82
C GLY A 525 -18.45 6.92 43.62
N ARG A 526 -18.69 7.37 44.87
CA ARG A 526 -19.62 6.71 45.83
C ARG A 526 -21.07 6.58 45.34
N ARG A 527 -21.47 7.41 44.38
CA ARG A 527 -22.82 7.44 43.78
C ARG A 527 -22.77 7.39 42.25
N GLY A 528 -21.74 6.75 41.68
CA GLY A 528 -21.56 6.59 40.24
C GLY A 528 -22.81 6.06 39.54
N GLY A 529 -23.27 6.74 38.49
CA GLY A 529 -24.41 6.32 37.68
C GLY A 529 -25.07 7.49 36.95
N ALA A 530 -26.30 7.28 36.47
CA ALA A 530 -27.09 8.32 35.82
C ALA A 530 -28.59 8.08 35.98
N GLU A 531 -29.37 9.15 36.02
CA GLU A 531 -30.82 9.07 35.80
C GLU A 531 -31.12 9.47 34.36
N ILE A 532 -31.63 8.56 33.54
CA ILE A 532 -31.91 8.82 32.12
C ILE A 532 -33.40 9.07 31.95
N ARG A 533 -33.76 10.28 31.55
CA ARG A 533 -35.15 10.69 31.30
C ARG A 533 -35.57 10.34 29.88
N ARG A 534 -34.74 10.67 28.89
CA ARG A 534 -35.08 10.53 27.47
C ARG A 534 -33.85 10.34 26.60
N ILE A 535 -33.96 9.50 25.57
CA ILE A 535 -32.95 9.35 24.51
C ILE A 535 -33.65 9.57 23.18
N ILE A 536 -33.24 10.61 22.46
CA ILE A 536 -33.77 10.94 21.13
C ILE A 536 -32.66 10.68 20.11
N VAL A 537 -32.95 9.99 19.01
CA VAL A 537 -32.00 9.72 17.94
C VAL A 537 -32.66 10.03 16.60
N ASN A 538 -32.20 11.07 15.92
CA ASN A 538 -32.78 11.54 14.67
C ASN A 538 -31.75 11.43 13.55
N GLU A 539 -32.07 10.70 12.50
CA GLU A 539 -31.34 10.70 11.23
C GLU A 539 -31.45 12.10 10.62
N LEU A 540 -30.30 12.68 10.28
CA LEU A 540 -30.24 13.97 9.65
C LEU A 540 -30.38 13.77 8.12
N PRO A 541 -31.17 14.60 7.39
CA PRO A 541 -31.37 14.44 5.95
C PRO A 541 -30.05 14.34 5.16
N ALA A 542 -30.01 13.52 4.11
CA ALA A 542 -28.82 13.40 3.25
C ALA A 542 -28.41 14.79 2.70
N GLY A 543 -27.21 15.25 3.05
CA GLY A 543 -26.71 16.59 2.70
C GLY A 543 -26.93 17.68 3.75
N THR A 544 -27.75 17.47 4.80
CA THR A 544 -27.75 18.37 5.98
C THR A 544 -26.45 18.30 6.76
N ALA A 545 -25.70 17.22 6.55
CA ALA A 545 -24.27 17.23 6.72
C ALA A 545 -23.56 17.18 5.34
N THR A 546 -23.34 18.35 4.72
CA THR A 546 -21.93 18.70 4.44
C THR A 546 -21.19 18.34 5.73
N PRO A 547 -20.11 17.54 5.79
CA PRO A 547 -19.35 17.42 7.04
C PRO A 547 -19.22 18.85 7.52
N ALA A 548 -19.93 19.20 8.62
CA ALA A 548 -20.32 20.59 8.93
C ALA A 548 -19.13 21.40 8.50
N PRO A 549 -19.27 22.29 7.47
CA PRO A 549 -18.14 22.72 6.63
C PRO A 549 -17.00 22.73 7.59
N ARG A 550 -15.92 21.93 7.40
CA ARG A 550 -14.72 22.22 8.21
C ARG A 550 -14.63 23.70 8.05
N ALA A 551 -14.97 24.45 9.10
CA ALA A 551 -15.65 25.69 8.78
C ALA A 551 -14.63 26.47 7.95
N ASN A 552 -15.04 27.58 7.38
CA ASN A 552 -14.13 28.67 7.68
C ASN A 552 -14.06 28.88 9.21
N ALA A 553 -13.69 27.88 10.01
CA ALA A 553 -12.39 27.86 10.61
C ALA A 553 -11.43 28.39 9.53
N THR A 554 -11.41 29.72 9.34
CA THR A 554 -10.51 30.53 10.14
C THR A 554 -9.62 29.56 10.90
N PRO A 555 -8.54 29.07 10.26
CA PRO A 555 -7.86 27.80 10.55
C PRO A 555 -8.02 27.56 12.02
N ALA A 556 -8.87 26.58 12.43
CA ALA A 556 -9.62 26.65 13.69
C ALA A 556 -8.73 27.36 14.68
N LYS A 557 -9.09 28.58 15.12
CA LYS A 557 -8.27 29.29 16.09
C LYS A 557 -8.17 28.36 17.31
N GLY A 558 -7.16 27.50 17.36
CA GLY A 558 -7.23 26.24 18.10
C GLY A 558 -6.37 25.10 17.53
N PHE A 559 -5.63 24.48 18.44
CA PHE A 559 -4.56 23.50 18.21
C PHE A 559 -4.87 22.38 17.18
N ALA A 560 -6.02 21.69 17.27
CA ALA A 560 -6.27 20.48 16.47
C ALA A 560 -6.38 20.74 14.95
N GLY A 561 -6.94 21.89 14.55
CA GLY A 561 -7.08 22.26 13.14
C GLY A 561 -5.73 22.55 12.49
N GLU A 562 -4.89 23.29 13.22
CA GLU A 562 -3.51 23.58 12.83
C GLU A 562 -2.67 22.29 12.75
N ALA A 563 -2.80 21.38 13.71
CA ALA A 563 -2.09 20.10 13.70
C ALA A 563 -2.41 19.26 12.46
N HIS A 564 -3.69 19.15 12.07
CA HIS A 564 -4.07 18.42 10.87
C HIS A 564 -3.55 19.04 9.57
N ALA A 565 -3.50 20.37 9.48
CA ALA A 565 -2.97 21.06 8.30
C ALA A 565 -1.47 20.81 8.15
N LEU A 566 -0.73 20.94 9.26
CA LEU A 566 0.70 20.71 9.30
C LEU A 566 1.08 19.25 8.99
N ASN A 567 0.35 18.28 9.54
CA ASN A 567 0.58 16.86 9.25
C ASN A 567 0.35 16.49 7.78
N ARG A 568 -0.62 17.11 7.11
CA ARG A 568 -0.86 16.90 5.67
C ARG A 568 0.30 17.45 4.84
N ALA A 569 0.76 18.67 5.15
CA ALA A 569 1.89 19.29 4.47
C ALA A 569 3.18 18.47 4.64
N ASP A 570 3.39 17.88 5.82
CA ASP A 570 4.53 17.00 6.07
C ASP A 570 4.41 15.68 5.30
N ALA A 571 3.23 15.06 5.26
CA ALA A 571 3.01 13.84 4.49
C ALA A 571 3.31 14.04 3.00
N GLU A 572 2.81 15.12 2.41
CA GLU A 572 3.09 15.46 1.02
C GLU A 572 4.59 15.71 0.78
N ARG A 573 5.26 16.43 1.70
CA ARG A 573 6.71 16.67 1.64
C ARG A 573 7.50 15.36 1.71
N GLN A 574 7.11 14.46 2.61
CA GLN A 574 7.76 13.15 2.76
C GLN A 574 7.57 12.29 1.52
N ILE A 575 6.38 12.23 0.92
CA ILE A 575 6.13 11.51 -0.33
C ILE A 575 7.03 12.04 -1.46
N ARG A 576 7.11 13.36 -1.63
CA ARG A 576 8.00 13.98 -2.63
C ARG A 576 9.47 13.63 -2.39
N SER A 577 9.94 13.78 -1.14
CA SER A 577 11.32 13.48 -0.77
C SER A 577 11.66 11.99 -0.96
N PHE A 578 10.76 11.08 -0.60
CA PHE A 578 10.97 9.64 -0.72
C PHE A 578 11.09 9.17 -2.18
N ASN A 579 10.30 9.78 -3.07
CA ASN A 579 10.41 9.55 -4.51
C ASN A 579 11.76 10.07 -5.06
N HIS A 580 12.21 11.25 -4.61
CA HIS A 580 13.46 11.86 -5.05
C HIS A 580 14.73 11.18 -4.49
N ALA A 581 14.70 10.71 -3.23
CA ALA A 581 15.85 10.06 -2.60
C ALA A 581 16.15 8.65 -3.15
N ARG A 582 15.16 8.03 -3.83
CA ARG A 582 15.27 6.70 -4.44
C ARG A 582 15.57 6.71 -5.94
N SER A 583 15.41 7.85 -6.63
CA SER A 583 15.98 8.02 -7.97
C SER A 583 17.51 8.01 -7.90
N ALA A 584 18.17 7.43 -8.91
CA ALA A 584 19.63 7.40 -9.00
C ALA A 584 20.24 8.81 -9.19
N ASP A 585 19.41 9.83 -9.42
CA ASP A 585 19.81 11.12 -9.95
C ASP A 585 20.35 12.12 -8.91
N GLY A 586 20.15 11.88 -7.61
CA GLY A 586 20.57 12.80 -6.54
C GLY A 586 21.84 12.36 -5.80
N ASP A 587 22.83 13.27 -5.66
CA ASP A 587 24.08 13.00 -4.93
C ASP A 587 23.85 12.68 -3.45
N ALA A 588 22.93 13.39 -2.78
CA ALA A 588 22.62 13.14 -1.37
C ALA A 588 22.03 11.73 -1.15
N GLY A 589 21.17 11.26 -2.06
CA GLY A 589 20.58 9.92 -1.99
C GLY A 589 21.63 8.83 -2.21
N ALA A 590 22.53 9.02 -3.18
CA ALA A 590 23.63 8.09 -3.44
C ALA A 590 24.64 8.02 -2.28
N ARG A 591 25.05 9.19 -1.72
CA ARG A 591 25.90 9.27 -0.51
C ARG A 591 25.29 8.52 0.67
N ALA A 592 23.98 8.70 0.90
CA ALA A 592 23.27 8.01 1.99
C ALA A 592 23.27 6.48 1.83
N ARG A 593 23.06 5.96 0.61
CA ARG A 593 23.08 4.52 0.35
C ARG A 593 24.48 3.91 0.45
N MET A 594 25.51 4.62 -0.06
CA MET A 594 26.92 4.21 0.11
C MET A 594 27.26 4.06 1.59
N ILE A 595 26.99 5.08 2.41
CA ILE A 595 27.28 5.01 3.85
C ILE A 595 26.42 3.99 4.58
N PHE A 596 25.15 3.81 4.20
CA PHE A 596 24.32 2.77 4.79
C PHE A 596 24.97 1.39 4.68
N HIS A 597 25.50 1.05 3.50
CA HIS A 597 26.19 -0.22 3.28
C HIS A 597 27.58 -0.25 3.90
N ALA A 598 28.39 0.80 3.73
CA ALA A 598 29.72 0.90 4.32
C ALA A 598 29.67 0.79 5.85
N HIS A 599 28.74 1.47 6.51
CA HIS A 599 28.60 1.41 7.96
C HIS A 599 28.15 0.03 8.45
N ALA A 600 27.32 -0.70 7.70
CA ALA A 600 27.00 -2.09 8.03
C ALA A 600 28.25 -3.00 8.02
N ILE A 601 29.20 -2.70 7.12
CA ILE A 601 30.49 -3.39 7.05
C ILE A 601 31.38 -2.98 8.23
N GLU A 602 31.49 -1.68 8.54
CA GLU A 602 32.23 -1.18 9.71
C GLU A 602 31.77 -1.84 11.02
N LYS A 603 30.46 -1.95 11.23
CA LYS A 603 29.91 -2.63 12.43
C LYS A 603 30.37 -4.08 12.52
N GLY A 604 30.38 -4.82 11.41
CA GLY A 604 30.88 -6.20 11.43
C GLY A 604 32.39 -6.27 11.64
N LEU A 605 33.16 -5.31 11.12
CA LEU A 605 34.60 -5.17 11.40
C LEU A 605 34.88 -4.85 12.88
N SER A 606 33.97 -4.16 13.57
CA SER A 606 34.21 -3.71 14.95
C SER A 606 33.99 -4.82 15.99
N ARG A 607 33.65 -6.04 15.56
CA ARG A 607 33.39 -7.16 16.48
C ARG A 607 34.69 -7.81 16.92
N SER A 608 34.81 -8.10 18.20
CA SER A 608 35.90 -8.92 18.76
C SER A 608 35.78 -10.36 18.29
N ASN A 609 34.56 -10.93 18.29
CA ASN A 609 34.28 -12.21 17.64
C ASN A 609 34.04 -12.02 16.13
N PHE A 610 35.13 -11.75 15.42
CA PHE A 610 35.11 -11.43 13.99
C PHE A 610 34.70 -12.65 13.14
N ARG A 611 33.59 -12.52 12.39
CA ARG A 611 33.13 -13.55 11.46
C ARG A 611 33.71 -13.31 10.06
N ALA A 612 34.77 -14.02 9.70
CA ALA A 612 35.39 -13.90 8.39
C ALA A 612 34.39 -14.22 7.25
N GLY A 613 34.37 -13.40 6.20
CA GLY A 613 33.47 -13.51 5.03
C GLY A 613 32.07 -12.91 5.23
N PHE A 614 31.82 -12.18 6.33
CA PHE A 614 30.54 -11.50 6.54
C PHE A 614 30.31 -10.39 5.49
N GLY A 615 29.06 -9.96 5.29
CA GLY A 615 28.75 -8.86 4.36
C GLY A 615 28.05 -9.27 3.07
N LYS A 616 27.47 -10.48 3.00
CA LYS A 616 26.71 -11.01 1.85
C LYS A 616 25.66 -10.05 1.23
N ILE A 617 25.14 -9.10 2.02
CA ILE A 617 24.19 -8.07 1.54
C ILE A 617 24.89 -6.72 1.41
N ALA A 618 25.66 -6.32 2.42
CA ALA A 618 26.23 -4.98 2.49
C ALA A 618 27.37 -4.76 1.47
N VAL A 619 28.20 -5.76 1.21
CA VAL A 619 29.32 -5.64 0.25
C VAL A 619 28.82 -5.52 -1.19
N PRO A 620 27.89 -6.37 -1.68
CA PRO A 620 27.28 -6.16 -3.01
C PRO A 620 26.53 -4.83 -3.13
N GLY A 621 25.80 -4.43 -2.08
CA GLY A 621 25.10 -3.13 -2.05
C GLY A 621 26.07 -1.95 -2.17
N LEU A 622 27.19 -1.99 -1.42
CA LEU A 622 28.21 -0.95 -1.50
C LEU A 622 28.89 -0.91 -2.87
N ALA A 623 29.25 -2.09 -3.42
CA ALA A 623 29.86 -2.19 -4.74
C ALA A 623 28.96 -1.61 -5.83
N LYS A 624 27.64 -1.89 -5.78
CA LYS A 624 26.65 -1.32 -6.69
C LYS A 624 26.66 0.21 -6.66
N GLU A 625 26.57 0.81 -5.48
CA GLU A 625 26.51 2.28 -5.36
C GLU A 625 27.83 2.95 -5.74
N MET A 626 28.98 2.39 -5.34
CA MET A 626 30.30 2.91 -5.75
C MET A 626 30.51 2.83 -7.26
N ASN A 627 30.14 1.70 -7.89
CA ASN A 627 30.24 1.55 -9.34
C ASN A 627 29.31 2.52 -10.07
N ALA A 628 28.09 2.70 -9.60
CA ALA A 628 27.13 3.65 -10.19
C ALA A 628 27.61 5.11 -10.07
N TRP A 629 28.19 5.48 -8.92
CA TRP A 629 28.78 6.81 -8.71
C TRP A 629 29.89 7.11 -9.72
N LEU A 630 30.81 6.17 -9.89
CA LEU A 630 31.93 6.29 -10.83
C LEU A 630 31.47 6.26 -12.30
N ALA A 631 30.52 5.38 -12.64
CA ALA A 631 29.96 5.31 -13.99
C ALA A 631 29.20 6.58 -14.39
N ALA A 632 28.62 7.29 -13.42
CA ALA A 632 27.97 8.58 -13.63
C ALA A 632 28.95 9.76 -13.73
N GLY A 633 30.27 9.52 -13.68
CA GLY A 633 31.29 10.58 -13.79
C GLY A 633 31.31 11.55 -12.62
N ARG A 634 30.83 11.13 -11.44
CA ARG A 634 30.79 11.98 -10.25
C ARG A 634 32.17 12.09 -9.59
N ASP A 635 32.32 13.12 -8.77
CA ASP A 635 33.57 13.46 -8.11
C ASP A 635 34.19 12.27 -7.36
N THR A 636 35.43 11.93 -7.71
CA THR A 636 36.19 10.85 -7.09
C THR A 636 36.77 11.25 -5.74
N GLU A 637 36.93 12.55 -5.48
CA GLU A 637 37.41 13.09 -4.20
C GLU A 637 36.27 13.26 -3.18
N ASP A 638 35.05 12.81 -3.52
CA ASP A 638 33.92 12.83 -2.62
C ASP A 638 34.22 12.06 -1.32
N SER A 639 34.04 12.73 -0.18
CA SER A 639 34.40 12.20 1.14
C SER A 639 33.64 10.91 1.50
N PHE A 640 32.42 10.71 0.99
CA PHE A 640 31.64 9.50 1.24
C PHE A 640 32.10 8.33 0.38
N LEU A 641 32.52 8.59 -0.86
CA LEU A 641 33.16 7.60 -1.73
C LEU A 641 34.51 7.16 -1.13
N GLN A 642 35.35 8.11 -0.74
CA GLN A 642 36.67 7.84 -0.14
C GLN A 642 36.55 7.04 1.18
N SER A 643 35.59 7.40 2.03
CA SER A 643 35.31 6.66 3.26
C SER A 643 34.83 5.22 2.98
N SER A 644 33.96 5.05 1.98
CA SER A 644 33.49 3.72 1.54
C SER A 644 34.63 2.84 1.00
N ALA A 645 35.54 3.43 0.23
CA ALA A 645 36.73 2.74 -0.27
C ALA A 645 37.63 2.27 0.89
N ALA A 646 37.87 3.13 1.90
CA ALA A 646 38.70 2.79 3.06
C ALA A 646 38.08 1.73 3.98
N VAL A 647 36.74 1.69 4.10
CA VAL A 647 36.04 0.59 4.77
C VAL A 647 36.33 -0.73 4.06
N MET A 648 36.25 -0.76 2.73
CA MET A 648 36.53 -1.95 1.94
C MET A 648 38.00 -2.36 1.96
N LYS A 649 38.92 -1.40 1.93
CA LYS A 649 40.35 -1.67 2.11
C LYS A 649 40.61 -2.37 3.44
N THR A 650 40.11 -1.79 4.54
CA THR A 650 40.20 -2.38 5.88
C THR A 650 39.56 -3.76 5.95
N TYR A 651 38.44 -3.96 5.25
CA TYR A 651 37.81 -5.27 5.14
C TYR A 651 38.74 -6.28 4.44
N PHE A 652 39.27 -5.97 3.26
CA PHE A 652 40.13 -6.89 2.52
C PHE A 652 41.44 -7.19 3.25
N ASP A 653 42.10 -6.18 3.81
CA ASP A 653 43.38 -6.33 4.52
C ASP A 653 43.25 -7.22 5.77
N ARG A 654 42.14 -7.06 6.51
CA ARG A 654 41.84 -7.93 7.66
C ARG A 654 41.60 -9.38 7.25
N HIS A 655 40.91 -9.61 6.13
CA HIS A 655 40.70 -10.98 5.63
C HIS A 655 41.98 -11.60 5.07
N ALA A 656 42.84 -10.81 4.44
CA ALA A 656 44.17 -11.25 3.99
C ALA A 656 45.04 -11.68 5.18
N THR A 657 45.05 -10.90 6.27
CA THR A 657 45.76 -11.26 7.51
C THR A 657 45.26 -12.58 8.10
N LEU A 658 43.95 -12.82 8.03
CA LEU A 658 43.32 -14.06 8.51
C LEU A 658 43.39 -15.22 7.50
N LYS A 659 44.05 -15.04 6.35
CA LYS A 659 44.12 -16.00 5.25
C LYS A 659 42.75 -16.51 4.80
N LYS A 660 41.72 -15.66 4.86
CA LYS A 660 40.36 -15.99 4.39
C LYS A 660 40.16 -15.47 2.97
N ASP A 661 39.79 -16.37 2.06
CA ASP A 661 39.41 -15.97 0.70
C ASP A 661 38.07 -15.22 0.68
N VAL A 662 38.12 -13.99 0.15
CA VAL A 662 36.99 -13.10 -0.11
C VAL A 662 37.07 -12.51 -1.53
N SER A 663 37.79 -13.17 -2.43
CA SER A 663 38.01 -12.74 -3.82
C SER A 663 36.71 -12.50 -4.59
N GLU A 664 35.67 -13.29 -4.33
CA GLU A 664 34.33 -13.12 -4.92
C GLU A 664 33.72 -11.75 -4.61
N TYR A 665 33.95 -11.19 -3.42
CA TYR A 665 33.49 -9.84 -3.11
C TYR A 665 34.32 -8.76 -3.81
N ARG A 666 35.62 -9.00 -4.00
CA ARG A 666 36.50 -8.07 -4.71
C ARG A 666 36.12 -7.92 -6.18
N LYS A 667 35.62 -8.99 -6.81
CA LYS A 667 35.13 -9.01 -8.21
C LYS A 667 33.91 -8.12 -8.45
N LEU A 668 33.15 -7.79 -7.40
CA LEU A 668 31.95 -6.94 -7.53
C LEU A 668 32.27 -5.46 -7.81
N PHE A 669 33.50 -5.03 -7.52
CA PHE A 669 33.93 -3.65 -7.73
C PHE A 669 34.51 -3.49 -9.15
N SER A 670 34.11 -2.42 -9.83
CA SER A 670 34.68 -2.02 -11.12
C SER A 670 36.20 -1.78 -11.02
N PRO A 671 36.96 -1.81 -12.13
CA PRO A 671 38.39 -1.51 -12.09
C PRO A 671 38.70 -0.18 -11.39
N ALA A 672 37.99 0.89 -11.74
CA ALA A 672 38.14 2.20 -11.09
C ALA A 672 37.85 2.17 -9.58
N ALA A 673 36.81 1.44 -9.15
CA ALA A 673 36.52 1.28 -7.72
C ALA A 673 37.60 0.46 -7.00
N ARG A 674 38.17 -0.57 -7.64
CA ARG A 674 39.27 -1.37 -7.08
C ARG A 674 40.53 -0.54 -6.93
N ASP A 675 40.86 0.29 -7.92
CA ASP A 675 42.02 1.18 -7.87
C ASP A 675 41.87 2.20 -6.72
N LEU A 676 40.66 2.76 -6.53
CA LEU A 676 40.37 3.62 -5.37
C LEU A 676 40.52 2.88 -4.03
N ILE A 677 40.05 1.64 -3.93
CA ILE A 677 40.16 0.83 -2.71
C ILE A 677 41.63 0.49 -2.41
N ASP A 678 42.42 0.14 -3.41
CA ASP A 678 43.80 -0.28 -3.23
C ASP A 678 44.68 0.90 -2.78
N ASN A 679 44.44 2.09 -3.37
CA ASN A 679 45.25 3.30 -3.16
C ASN A 679 44.77 4.21 -2.01
N CYS A 680 43.58 3.99 -1.45
CA CYS A 680 43.12 4.79 -0.30
C CYS A 680 43.89 4.46 0.99
N THR A 681 43.84 5.37 1.97
CA THR A 681 44.45 5.17 3.28
C THR A 681 43.41 4.71 4.31
N HIS A 682 43.82 3.92 5.32
CA HIS A 682 42.94 3.52 6.42
C HIS A 682 42.44 4.70 7.28
N HIS A 683 42.93 5.92 7.04
CA HIS A 683 42.49 7.13 7.74
C HIS A 683 41.10 7.63 7.29
N GLU A 684 40.54 7.09 6.21
CA GLU A 684 39.28 7.58 5.64
C GLU A 684 38.03 6.78 6.09
N GLY A 685 38.18 5.56 6.63
CA GLY A 685 37.06 4.70 7.04
C GLY A 685 37.50 3.43 7.78
N GLY A 686 36.57 2.64 8.33
CA GLY A 686 36.88 1.33 8.95
C GLY A 686 36.64 1.28 10.47
N VAL A 687 37.58 0.71 11.23
CA VAL A 687 37.47 0.55 12.69
C VAL A 687 38.73 0.99 13.41
N LEU A 688 38.59 1.41 14.67
CA LEU A 688 39.69 1.83 15.54
C LEU A 688 39.43 1.43 17.01
N PRO A 689 40.47 1.25 17.86
CA PRO A 689 40.30 1.05 19.30
C PRO A 689 39.57 2.22 19.95
N ALA A 690 38.69 1.95 20.91
CA ALA A 690 37.90 2.97 21.59
C ALA A 690 38.75 4.07 22.26
N SER A 691 39.97 3.74 22.68
CA SER A 691 40.96 4.70 23.22
C SER A 691 41.51 5.70 22.22
N GLN A 692 41.42 5.43 20.91
CA GLN A 692 42.01 6.30 19.90
C GLN A 692 41.17 7.56 19.68
N ILE A 693 41.88 8.69 19.72
CA ILE A 693 41.36 10.00 19.39
C ILE A 693 41.06 10.03 17.89
N ARG A 694 39.81 10.34 17.56
CA ARG A 694 39.34 10.36 16.17
C ARG A 694 39.71 11.65 15.44
N GLU A 695 39.69 12.76 16.16
CA GLU A 695 40.05 14.12 15.70
C GLU A 695 40.82 14.79 16.86
N ILE A 696 41.99 15.38 16.61
CA ILE A 696 42.90 15.91 17.65
C ILE A 696 42.23 17.12 18.35
N PRO A 697 41.93 17.05 19.65
CA PRO A 697 41.47 18.20 20.41
C PRO A 697 42.66 19.14 20.70
N GLY A 698 42.43 20.45 20.66
CA GLY A 698 43.38 21.41 21.21
C GLY A 698 43.62 21.15 22.70
N ALA A 699 44.88 21.25 23.15
CA ALA A 699 45.34 20.76 24.46
C ALA A 699 44.68 21.46 25.67
N GLY A 700 44.35 20.68 26.71
CA GLY A 700 43.99 21.14 28.06
C GLY A 700 43.63 19.97 28.99
N GLU A 701 44.28 19.89 30.17
CA GLU A 701 44.31 18.75 31.10
C GLU A 701 43.24 18.73 32.22
N SER A 702 42.85 17.50 32.57
CA SER A 702 42.27 16.93 33.82
C SER A 702 40.92 17.41 34.36
N ASP A 703 40.13 16.44 34.86
CA ASP A 703 38.72 16.20 34.49
C ASP A 703 38.57 16.01 32.98
N ARG A 704 37.74 15.07 32.50
CA ARG A 704 37.59 14.92 31.03
C ARG A 704 37.17 16.28 30.49
N SER A 705 38.06 16.95 29.77
CA SER A 705 37.75 18.27 29.25
C SER A 705 36.53 18.14 28.35
N PHE A 706 35.72 19.21 28.21
CA PHE A 706 34.56 19.16 27.32
C PHE A 706 34.92 18.61 25.93
N MET A 707 36.13 18.96 25.46
CA MET A 707 36.69 18.48 24.21
C MET A 707 37.02 16.99 24.26
N GLU A 708 37.63 16.47 25.33
CA GLU A 708 37.86 15.03 25.49
C GLU A 708 36.55 14.22 25.53
N VAL A 709 35.49 14.73 26.17
CA VAL A 709 34.18 14.05 26.16
C VAL A 709 33.56 14.08 24.76
N MET A 710 33.54 15.26 24.13
CA MET A 710 32.90 15.47 22.83
C MET A 710 33.60 14.68 21.71
N TYR A 711 34.92 14.80 21.62
CA TYR A 711 35.74 14.09 20.64
C TYR A 711 36.02 12.64 21.05
N GLY A 712 35.81 12.27 22.31
CA GLY A 712 35.95 10.89 22.83
C GLY A 712 34.67 10.05 22.69
N ARG A 713 33.49 10.63 22.51
CA ARG A 713 32.23 9.87 22.39
C ARG A 713 32.25 8.92 21.19
N ARG A 714 32.02 7.62 21.44
CA ARG A 714 31.96 6.54 20.44
C ARG A 714 30.70 5.70 20.62
N SER A 715 30.28 5.00 19.57
CA SER A 715 29.21 4.00 19.68
C SER A 715 29.81 2.66 20.05
N VAL A 716 29.89 2.38 21.35
CA VAL A 716 30.44 1.15 21.92
C VAL A 716 29.35 0.08 21.97
N ARG A 717 29.65 -1.12 21.46
CA ARG A 717 28.67 -2.22 21.33
C ARG A 717 29.11 -3.52 21.99
N GLU A 718 30.32 -3.55 22.52
CA GLU A 718 30.85 -4.66 23.30
C GLU A 718 31.18 -4.13 24.69
N PHE A 719 30.55 -4.75 25.68
CA PHE A 719 30.61 -4.32 27.07
C PHE A 719 31.24 -5.41 27.92
N THR A 720 31.89 -5.03 29.02
CA THR A 720 32.35 -5.97 30.03
C THR A 720 31.15 -6.54 30.80
N ARG A 721 31.41 -7.56 31.63
CA ARG A 721 30.39 -8.12 32.53
C ARG A 721 30.24 -7.32 33.83
N GLU A 722 30.99 -6.23 33.98
CA GLU A 722 30.89 -5.36 35.14
C GLU A 722 29.47 -4.74 35.19
N PRO A 723 28.75 -4.88 36.32
CA PRO A 723 27.45 -4.25 36.48
C PRO A 723 27.56 -2.73 36.35
N VAL A 724 26.57 -2.11 35.70
CA VAL A 724 26.46 -0.65 35.65
C VAL A 724 25.61 -0.20 36.85
N SER A 725 26.13 0.72 37.65
CA SER A 725 25.40 1.26 38.81
C SER A 725 24.31 2.24 38.38
N ASP A 726 23.19 2.24 39.10
CA ASP A 726 22.08 3.16 38.85
C ASP A 726 22.49 4.61 39.14
N GLU A 727 23.43 4.83 40.07
CA GLU A 727 24.01 6.15 40.38
C GLU A 727 24.80 6.72 39.20
N GLN A 728 25.54 5.89 38.45
CA GLN A 728 26.27 6.34 37.26
C GLN A 728 25.29 6.81 36.17
N ILE A 729 24.21 6.05 35.94
CA ILE A 729 23.16 6.42 34.99
C ILE A 729 22.42 7.67 35.48
N ALA A 730 22.07 7.75 36.76
CA ALA A 730 21.42 8.91 37.34
C ALA A 730 22.28 10.18 37.18
N ARG A 731 23.60 10.10 37.39
CA ARG A 731 24.52 11.22 37.17
C ARG A 731 24.59 11.63 35.70
N ALA A 732 24.59 10.67 34.78
CA ALA A 732 24.52 10.95 33.34
C ALA A 732 23.19 11.60 32.94
N VAL A 733 22.07 11.17 33.55
CA VAL A 733 20.74 11.77 33.36
C VAL A 733 20.70 13.19 33.93
N GLN A 734 21.31 13.46 35.09
CA GLN A 734 21.41 14.81 35.65
C GLN A 734 22.16 15.79 34.73
N ILE A 735 23.21 15.30 34.06
CA ILE A 735 23.90 16.07 33.00
C ILE A 735 22.95 16.29 31.81
N ALA A 736 22.21 15.25 31.39
CA ALA A 736 21.24 15.36 30.30
C ALA A 736 20.11 16.35 30.57
N MET A 737 19.68 16.46 31.84
CA MET A 737 18.66 17.41 32.29
C MET A 737 19.07 18.88 32.12
N GLN A 738 20.36 19.18 31.89
CA GLN A 738 20.82 20.53 31.54
C GLN A 738 20.54 20.89 30.06
N ALA A 739 20.07 19.94 29.24
CA ALA A 739 19.71 20.21 27.86
C ALA A 739 18.54 21.22 27.80
N PRO A 740 18.61 22.22 26.90
CA PRO A 740 17.51 23.15 26.73
C PRO A 740 16.28 22.43 26.18
N SER A 741 15.10 22.86 26.63
CA SER A 741 13.81 22.45 26.10
C SER A 741 12.95 23.67 25.80
N VAL A 742 11.98 23.53 24.89
CA VAL A 742 11.10 24.64 24.51
C VAL A 742 10.44 25.23 25.76
N CYS A 743 10.64 26.52 25.99
CA CYS A 743 10.16 27.23 27.18
C CYS A 743 10.46 26.51 28.52
N ASN A 744 11.56 25.74 28.59
CA ASN A 744 11.95 24.92 29.75
C ASN A 744 10.90 23.89 30.21
N ARG A 745 10.07 23.37 29.28
CA ARG A 745 8.97 22.44 29.60
C ARG A 745 9.40 21.00 29.89
N GLN A 746 10.65 20.63 29.62
CA GLN A 746 11.30 19.40 30.11
C GLN A 746 10.49 18.11 29.84
N GLY A 747 10.04 17.93 28.60
CA GLY A 747 9.24 16.77 28.18
C GLY A 747 10.01 15.45 28.07
N ALA A 748 11.34 15.45 28.13
CA ALA A 748 12.13 14.22 27.99
C ALA A 748 11.91 13.24 29.17
N ARG A 749 11.87 11.94 28.87
CA ARG A 749 11.89 10.85 29.86
C ARG A 749 12.98 9.84 29.51
N VAL A 750 13.46 9.14 30.54
CA VAL A 750 14.41 8.02 30.40
C VAL A 750 13.82 6.82 31.11
N HIS A 751 13.61 5.75 30.37
CA HIS A 751 13.18 4.46 30.90
C HIS A 751 14.37 3.52 30.92
N GLN A 752 14.73 3.01 32.10
CA GLN A 752 15.86 2.11 32.28
C GLN A 752 15.37 0.66 32.37
N PHE A 753 16.02 -0.24 31.63
CA PHE A 753 15.76 -1.67 31.63
C PHE A 753 17.03 -2.44 32.01
N GLU A 754 16.86 -3.43 32.87
CA GLU A 754 17.93 -4.35 33.29
C GLU A 754 17.61 -5.83 33.06
N ASP A 755 16.34 -6.20 32.92
CA ASP A 755 15.94 -7.59 32.68
C ASP A 755 16.47 -8.06 31.30
N PRO A 756 17.37 -9.06 31.27
CA PRO A 756 17.95 -9.56 30.02
C PRO A 756 16.90 -10.10 29.03
N GLN A 757 15.77 -10.62 29.51
CA GLN A 757 14.70 -11.14 28.67
C GLN A 757 13.97 -9.99 27.96
N ILE A 758 13.64 -8.93 28.70
CA ILE A 758 12.99 -7.73 28.14
C ILE A 758 13.94 -7.04 27.14
N ILE A 759 15.19 -6.83 27.53
CA ILE A 759 16.23 -6.23 26.68
C ILE A 759 16.35 -7.01 25.37
N LYS A 760 16.44 -8.34 25.45
CA LYS A 760 16.53 -9.19 24.27
C LYS A 760 15.30 -9.07 23.37
N ALA A 761 14.10 -9.19 23.93
CA ALA A 761 12.86 -9.13 23.15
C ALA A 761 12.70 -7.80 22.41
N VAL A 762 13.00 -6.68 23.07
CA VAL A 762 12.94 -5.33 22.47
C VAL A 762 14.01 -5.16 21.39
N LEU A 763 15.26 -5.56 21.66
CA LEU A 763 16.36 -5.40 20.71
C LEU A 763 16.24 -6.31 19.48
N GLU A 764 15.58 -7.46 19.60
CA GLU A 764 15.23 -8.33 18.47
C GLU A 764 14.24 -7.65 17.51
N ILE A 765 13.25 -6.92 18.04
CA ILE A 765 12.30 -6.15 17.22
C ILE A 765 13.00 -4.94 16.57
N GLN A 766 13.80 -4.21 17.34
CA GLN A 766 14.55 -3.03 16.90
C GLN A 766 15.57 -3.41 15.80
N GLY A 767 16.28 -4.53 15.97
CA GLY A 767 17.12 -5.17 14.94
C GLY A 767 18.50 -4.53 14.72
N GLY A 768 18.84 -3.46 15.42
CA GLY A 768 20.09 -2.72 15.27
C GLY A 768 21.27 -3.28 16.07
N PHE A 769 21.01 -4.21 17.00
CA PHE A 769 21.99 -4.77 17.93
C PHE A 769 22.29 -6.27 17.73
N SER A 770 21.80 -6.84 16.63
CA SER A 770 21.96 -8.27 16.33
C SER A 770 23.44 -8.68 16.22
N GLY A 771 23.78 -9.79 16.89
CA GLY A 771 25.12 -10.38 16.84
C GLY A 771 26.10 -9.85 17.90
N TYR A 772 25.71 -8.89 18.72
CA TYR A 772 26.44 -8.50 19.93
C TYR A 772 25.85 -9.21 21.16
N GLN A 773 26.64 -9.32 22.24
CA GLN A 773 26.11 -9.75 23.53
C GLN A 773 25.17 -8.67 24.07
N MET A 774 24.04 -9.07 24.67
CA MET A 774 23.06 -8.11 25.18
C MET A 774 23.71 -7.14 26.17
N PRO A 775 23.37 -5.86 26.11
CA PRO A 775 23.97 -4.86 27.00
C PRO A 775 23.51 -5.09 28.44
N PRO A 776 24.35 -4.74 29.44
CA PRO A 776 23.97 -4.87 30.85
C PRO A 776 22.84 -3.90 31.25
N ARG A 777 22.71 -2.78 30.55
CA ARG A 777 21.61 -1.83 30.69
C ARG A 777 21.11 -1.36 29.33
N LEU A 778 19.81 -1.16 29.20
CA LEU A 778 19.19 -0.53 28.03
C LEU A 778 18.36 0.67 28.51
N LEU A 779 18.54 1.81 27.86
CA LEU A 779 17.72 3.00 28.10
C LEU A 779 16.80 3.24 26.91
N LEU A 780 15.55 3.65 27.14
CA LEU A 780 14.69 4.25 26.12
C LEU A 780 14.51 5.73 26.46
N ILE A 781 14.91 6.60 25.54
CA ILE A 781 14.63 8.02 25.63
C ILE A 781 13.32 8.26 24.89
N THR A 782 12.40 8.94 25.54
CA THR A 782 11.14 9.39 24.96
C THR A 782 10.95 10.89 25.18
N ALA A 783 10.00 11.47 24.45
CA ALA A 783 9.50 12.80 24.73
C ALA A 783 7.99 12.73 24.96
N ASP A 784 7.56 13.29 26.08
CA ASP A 784 6.16 13.42 26.49
C ASP A 784 5.48 14.49 25.63
N LEU A 785 4.53 14.08 24.80
CA LEU A 785 3.78 14.96 23.90
C LEU A 785 2.95 15.98 24.68
N ASP A 786 2.55 15.69 25.93
CA ASP A 786 1.75 16.60 26.75
C ASP A 786 2.57 17.82 27.21
N ALA A 787 3.90 17.79 27.06
CA ALA A 787 4.78 18.94 27.32
C ALA A 787 4.74 20.00 26.20
N PHE A 788 4.03 19.75 25.08
CA PHE A 788 3.99 20.64 23.91
C PHE A 788 2.58 21.20 23.74
N LEU A 789 2.49 22.53 23.67
CA LEU A 789 1.25 23.28 23.85
C LEU A 789 0.64 23.74 22.52
N PHE A 790 1.44 23.81 21.45
CA PHE A 790 1.01 24.30 20.14
C PHE A 790 1.25 23.29 19.01
N ALA A 791 0.35 23.25 18.03
CA ALA A 791 0.43 22.33 16.91
C ALA A 791 1.69 22.49 16.02
N PRO A 792 2.26 23.70 15.83
CA PRO A 792 3.55 23.87 15.18
C PRO A 792 4.68 23.10 15.86
N GLU A 793 4.57 22.85 17.17
CA GLU A 793 5.56 22.12 17.96
C GLU A 793 5.54 20.61 17.70
N ARG A 794 4.75 20.07 16.76
CA ARG A 794 4.69 18.63 16.42
C ARG A 794 6.05 17.95 16.17
N ASN A 795 7.06 18.72 15.74
CA ASN A 795 8.43 18.22 15.53
C ASN A 795 9.36 18.51 16.71
N GLN A 796 8.95 19.41 17.61
CA GLN A 796 9.72 19.83 18.78
C GLN A 796 10.01 18.68 19.76
N PRO A 797 9.12 17.69 20.02
CA PRO A 797 9.46 16.51 20.82
C PRO A 797 10.74 15.81 20.35
N PHE A 798 10.93 15.70 19.03
CA PHE A 798 12.11 15.07 18.44
C PHE A 798 13.36 15.96 18.54
N VAL A 799 13.19 17.28 18.53
CA VAL A 799 14.29 18.24 18.73
C VAL A 799 14.74 18.23 20.19
N ASP A 800 13.83 18.44 21.13
CA ASP A 800 14.12 18.45 22.58
C ASP A 800 14.64 17.09 23.03
N GLY A 801 13.99 16.01 22.59
CA GLY A 801 14.44 14.65 22.84
C GLY A 801 15.82 14.36 22.24
N GLY A 802 16.11 14.89 21.05
CA GLY A 802 17.43 14.77 20.41
C GLY A 802 18.54 15.53 21.16
N LEU A 803 18.25 16.73 21.65
CA LEU A 803 19.16 17.52 22.49
C LEU A 803 19.44 16.80 23.82
N PHE A 804 18.38 16.34 24.49
CA PHE A 804 18.50 15.55 25.72
C PHE A 804 19.31 14.27 25.48
N MET A 805 19.02 13.52 24.41
CA MET A 805 19.75 12.31 24.05
C MET A 805 21.23 12.61 23.82
N MET A 806 21.58 13.70 23.13
CA MET A 806 22.99 14.04 22.92
C MET A 806 23.70 14.35 24.25
N SER A 807 23.08 15.16 25.11
CA SER A 807 23.63 15.44 26.45
C SER A 807 23.74 14.19 27.31
N LEU A 808 22.80 13.24 27.21
CA LEU A 808 22.87 11.94 27.88
C LEU A 808 24.05 11.10 27.37
N LEU A 809 24.28 11.04 26.06
CA LEU A 809 25.42 10.31 25.49
C LEU A 809 26.76 10.91 25.95
N LEU A 810 26.85 12.24 26.07
CA LEU A 810 28.01 12.93 26.62
C LEU A 810 28.15 12.69 28.13
N GLY A 811 27.04 12.72 28.88
CA GLY A 811 27.01 12.41 30.31
C GLY A 811 27.47 10.98 30.61
N LEU A 812 26.97 9.99 29.86
CA LEU A 812 27.40 8.60 29.93
C LEU A 812 28.89 8.47 29.62
N THR A 813 29.37 9.18 28.59
CA THR A 813 30.79 9.22 28.27
C THR A 813 31.61 9.82 29.41
N HIS A 814 31.17 10.95 29.98
CA HIS A 814 31.85 11.64 31.09
C HIS A 814 31.97 10.77 32.34
N VAL A 815 30.92 10.02 32.71
CA VAL A 815 30.95 9.08 33.84
C VAL A 815 31.68 7.75 33.53
N GLY A 816 32.32 7.65 32.36
CA GLY A 816 33.15 6.51 31.97
C GLY A 816 32.42 5.35 31.30
N LEU A 817 31.11 5.46 31.06
CA LEU A 817 30.31 4.41 30.43
C LEU A 817 30.38 4.46 28.91
N GLY A 818 30.39 3.29 28.29
CA GLY A 818 30.19 3.11 26.86
C GLY A 818 28.71 3.17 26.53
N SER A 819 28.37 3.73 25.35
CA SER A 819 26.98 3.79 24.90
C SER A 819 26.84 3.57 23.39
N CYS A 820 25.70 3.04 22.96
CA CYS A 820 25.32 2.98 21.55
C CYS A 820 23.86 3.35 21.35
N SER A 821 23.61 4.40 20.56
CA SER A 821 22.28 4.76 20.10
C SER A 821 21.73 3.75 19.07
N LEU A 822 20.45 3.44 19.22
CA LEU A 822 19.70 2.45 18.46
C LEU A 822 18.37 3.07 18.03
N ASN A 823 18.28 3.42 16.74
CA ASN A 823 17.16 4.17 16.16
C ASN A 823 15.80 3.50 16.41
N THR A 824 14.82 4.31 16.84
CA THR A 824 13.42 3.92 17.06
C THR A 824 12.45 4.47 16.03
N ALA A 825 12.92 5.17 14.99
CA ALA A 825 12.09 5.57 13.84
C ALA A 825 11.72 4.35 12.96
N MET A 826 10.95 3.45 13.54
CA MET A 826 10.45 2.20 12.96
C MET A 826 8.98 2.35 12.56
N GLY A 827 8.48 1.45 11.72
CA GLY A 827 7.06 1.46 11.36
C GLY A 827 6.16 1.15 12.56
N THR A 828 4.92 1.63 12.52
CA THR A 828 3.91 1.53 13.59
C THR A 828 3.74 0.10 14.13
N LYS A 829 3.79 -0.91 13.27
CA LYS A 829 3.70 -2.32 13.68
C LYS A 829 4.81 -2.72 14.66
N LYS A 830 6.05 -2.31 14.39
CA LYS A 830 7.20 -2.64 15.26
C LYS A 830 7.16 -1.82 16.55
N GLU A 831 6.79 -0.54 16.45
CA GLU A 831 6.67 0.32 17.62
C GLU A 831 5.59 -0.20 18.59
N ASN A 832 4.41 -0.58 18.09
CA ASN A 832 3.34 -1.14 18.92
C ASN A 832 3.78 -2.45 19.59
N ALA A 833 4.49 -3.33 18.87
CA ALA A 833 5.02 -4.56 19.46
C ALA A 833 6.03 -4.28 20.60
N VAL A 834 6.85 -3.23 20.47
CA VAL A 834 7.71 -2.78 21.57
C VAL A 834 6.87 -2.25 22.73
N ARG A 835 5.87 -1.40 22.47
CA ARG A 835 4.97 -0.85 23.50
C ARG A 835 4.23 -1.95 24.27
N GLU A 836 3.82 -3.04 23.62
CA GLU A 836 3.20 -4.20 24.28
C GLU A 836 4.15 -4.89 25.28
N ILE A 837 5.46 -4.88 25.02
CA ILE A 837 6.46 -5.50 25.89
C ILE A 837 6.79 -4.60 27.09
N ILE A 838 7.01 -3.30 26.85
CA ILE A 838 7.55 -2.37 27.86
C ILE A 838 6.55 -1.34 28.40
N SER A 839 5.29 -1.40 27.95
CA SER A 839 4.16 -0.62 28.48
C SER A 839 4.35 0.91 28.50
N ILE A 840 4.98 1.46 27.45
CA ILE A 840 5.20 2.91 27.32
C ILE A 840 3.91 3.61 26.87
N PRO A 841 3.47 4.69 27.53
CA PRO A 841 2.23 5.40 27.19
C PRO A 841 2.21 5.95 25.75
N ASP A 842 1.03 5.99 25.15
CA ASP A 842 0.81 6.48 23.78
C ASP A 842 1.23 7.95 23.57
N HIS A 843 1.19 8.77 24.63
CA HIS A 843 1.61 10.17 24.58
C HIS A 843 3.13 10.35 24.62
N GLU A 844 3.92 9.29 24.84
CA GLU A 844 5.38 9.37 24.78
C GLU A 844 5.89 8.91 23.42
N VAL A 845 6.48 9.81 22.64
CA VAL A 845 7.13 9.45 21.37
C VAL A 845 8.52 8.88 21.60
N PHE A 846 8.88 7.82 20.87
CA PHE A 846 10.19 7.20 21.01
C PHE A 846 11.26 8.02 20.30
N ILE A 847 12.30 8.42 21.05
CA ILE A 847 13.45 9.15 20.50
C ILE A 847 14.52 8.17 20.06
N CYS A 848 14.98 7.31 20.99
CA CYS A 848 16.06 6.37 20.73
C CYS A 848 16.20 5.35 21.86
N PHE A 849 16.58 4.12 21.54
CA PHE A 849 17.16 3.21 22.53
C PHE A 849 18.67 3.47 22.68
N VAL A 850 19.22 3.33 23.88
CA VAL A 850 20.66 3.45 24.15
C VAL A 850 21.13 2.23 24.95
N ALA A 851 21.96 1.40 24.32
CA ALA A 851 22.67 0.34 25.02
C ALA A 851 23.80 0.95 25.86
N VAL A 852 23.95 0.54 27.12
CA VAL A 852 24.91 1.11 28.08
C VAL A 852 25.67 0.00 28.79
N GLY A 853 26.97 0.20 29.00
CA GLY A 853 27.83 -0.72 29.74
C GLY A 853 29.26 -0.20 29.96
N HIS A 854 29.99 -0.84 30.87
CA HIS A 854 31.44 -0.69 30.99
C HIS A 854 32.13 -1.32 29.78
N TYR A 855 33.29 -0.83 29.38
CA TYR A 855 34.01 -1.33 28.21
C TYR A 855 35.52 -1.25 28.38
N GLU A 856 36.23 -2.20 27.77
CA GLU A 856 37.69 -2.15 27.67
C GLU A 856 38.10 -1.12 26.63
N GLN A 857 39.13 -0.32 26.93
CA GLN A 857 39.62 0.72 26.02
C GLN A 857 40.16 0.17 24.67
N SER A 858 40.47 -1.12 24.63
CA SER A 858 40.94 -1.84 23.45
C SER A 858 39.82 -2.30 22.48
N VAL A 859 38.54 -2.22 22.88
CA VAL A 859 37.44 -2.67 22.00
C VAL A 859 37.40 -1.85 20.71
N LEU A 860 37.09 -2.51 19.59
CA LEU A 860 37.01 -1.85 18.30
C LEU A 860 35.66 -1.15 18.13
N VAL A 861 35.69 0.08 17.61
CA VAL A 861 34.51 0.86 17.26
C VAL A 861 34.57 1.30 15.80
N PRO A 862 33.42 1.50 15.13
CA PRO A 862 33.39 2.13 13.81
C PRO A 862 34.08 3.50 13.83
N ARG A 863 34.89 3.77 12.81
CA ARG A 863 35.57 5.07 12.64
C ARG A 863 34.54 6.16 12.37
N SER A 864 33.71 5.95 11.34
CA SER A 864 32.61 6.84 10.97
C SER A 864 33.04 8.31 10.83
N LYS A 865 34.02 8.61 9.96
CA LYS A 865 34.58 9.96 9.72
C LYS A 865 33.48 11.03 9.54
N ARG A 866 33.71 12.27 10.00
CA ARG A 866 32.77 13.40 9.78
C ARG A 866 33.15 14.09 8.48
N THR A 867 32.13 14.59 7.80
CA THR A 867 32.30 15.47 6.64
C THR A 867 33.03 16.74 7.05
N ASP A 868 33.75 17.33 6.09
CA ASP A 868 34.50 18.55 6.31
C ASP A 868 33.59 19.73 6.66
N LEU A 869 34.15 20.72 7.37
CA LEU A 869 33.42 21.87 7.89
C LEU A 869 32.67 22.62 6.78
N GLU A 870 33.32 22.82 5.64
CA GLU A 870 32.83 23.58 4.49
C GLU A 870 31.61 22.92 3.84
N GLN A 871 31.44 21.60 3.99
CA GLN A 871 30.28 20.86 3.47
C GLN A 871 29.04 21.04 4.36
N VAL A 872 29.23 21.38 5.63
CA VAL A 872 28.15 21.56 6.61
C VAL A 872 27.85 23.05 6.82
N LEU A 873 28.88 23.90 6.87
CA LEU A 873 28.78 25.34 7.12
C LEU A 873 28.75 26.11 5.80
N VAL A 874 27.54 26.30 5.26
CA VAL A 874 27.32 27.18 4.10
C VAL A 874 27.21 28.64 4.58
N ARG A 875 28.16 29.47 4.17
CA ARG A 875 28.18 30.90 4.51
C ARG A 875 27.45 31.71 3.43
N HIS A 876 26.24 32.17 3.73
CA HIS A 876 25.52 33.10 2.87
C HIS A 876 26.00 34.53 3.17
N ARG A 877 26.82 35.10 2.28
CA ARG A 877 27.10 36.54 2.29
C ARG A 877 26.03 37.23 1.43
N LYS A 878 25.27 38.17 2.01
CA LYS A 878 24.41 39.05 1.20
C LYS A 878 25.33 39.92 0.34
N GLY A 879 25.16 39.84 -0.98
CA GLY A 879 25.55 40.90 -1.90
C GLY A 879 24.60 42.07 -1.76
#